data_AF-A0A093ZIC4-F1
#
_entry.id   AF-A0A093ZIC4-F1
#
_cell.length_a   1.000
_cell.length_b   1.000
_cell.length_c   1.000
_cell.angle_alpha   90.00
_cell.angle_beta   90.00
_cell.angle_gamma   90.00
#
_symmetry.space_group_name_H-M   'P 1'
#
loop_
_entity.id
_entity.type
_entity.pdbx_description
1 polymer ?
#
loop_
_entity_poly.entity_id
_entity_poly.type
_entity_poly.pdbx_seq_one_letter_code
_entity_poly.pdbx_strand_id
1 'polypeptide(L)'
;MRYSRTFAAVAALATVASAASSARSSVAAYWGQSGGTLRSYCETADTDYIPIGFINFFPAQGNGWPGSNYASSCWAEYYDAPGYNGVDNNTNNLLLSHCPGMAQDIQYCQSKGKKILLSLGGGPDTYHLSGKVDGEAFADFLWGAYGPNTTAWTGPRPFDPLPGTPGEGIATIVDGYDFDIEHPDTDNSVGYIAMINKLRSYFPTGSNYLITGAPQCVVNDANMDLMIQGAQFDIIWVQYYNTNGCSVRDWVTLNPNYANTGVETTVPTGYQYGGFSYNAWLKRIQASGSKSKNAKLAIGVLGEATETGVVDFRVSSDELKPLIDAYFCHDNFGGFMLWDAVTAGNNLKNGVTFQGQIKNLLNAREAKGCPGDPVTSTSQSGTVSSTTMATRTTTASSTSTPTTSQPPTSTIIDGTSYPNPPAPTVVGSTPKCKQWYVIKNGDTCPGIAAKFDVTKTEVNLWNTYINMGCTNIWANYAVCVSSPIVEDYWSSVGCFTDSQSARTLAVRMTLPNEKTVMTPKICSDACAAAGYRLAGLEYGFECFCDTAVRNNHALTPSGCTMPCPGAPGIMCGGSDRMNLYRLDKYKDMGCYTDVTTSRTLEKQIIIANQNTILTREICQDACEKAGYIYSGVEYTHQCWCGYGVFGSVAAQSSCSSPCPGNKSQLCGGSDRINVMMRPQSRSLGCYSDDVNKRTLRYRVAIANETKVMTPELCRNTCLTNGFIYSGVEYGSQCFCDDELYGTGAPASGCTMACPGDGAAVCGGSSRINIYSL
;
A
#
# COMPACT_ATOMS: atom_id res chain seq x y z
N MET A 1 8.51 -47.56 -40.65
CA MET A 1 7.90 -48.36 -39.58
C MET A 1 7.03 -47.46 -38.74
N ARG A 2 5.73 -47.76 -38.66
CA ARG A 2 4.76 -47.05 -37.83
C ARG A 2 4.92 -47.51 -36.38
N TYR A 3 5.03 -46.60 -35.42
CA TYR A 3 4.61 -46.86 -34.05
C TYR A 3 3.70 -45.73 -33.59
N SER A 4 2.42 -46.07 -33.55
CA SER A 4 1.34 -45.33 -32.91
C SER A 4 1.58 -45.27 -31.40
N ARG A 5 1.48 -44.09 -30.80
CA ARG A 5 1.23 -43.93 -29.37
C ARG A 5 0.07 -42.95 -29.18
N THR A 6 -1.13 -43.51 -29.17
CA THR A 6 -2.32 -42.93 -28.57
C THR A 6 -2.03 -42.55 -27.12
N PHE A 7 -2.02 -41.25 -26.80
CA PHE A 7 -2.18 -40.78 -25.43
C PHE A 7 -3.68 -40.66 -25.16
N ALA A 8 -4.19 -41.55 -24.31
CA ALA A 8 -5.54 -41.49 -23.79
C ALA A 8 -5.65 -40.31 -22.82
N ALA A 9 -6.63 -39.45 -23.04
CA ALA A 9 -7.02 -38.41 -22.09
C ALA A 9 -7.56 -39.08 -20.82
N VAL A 10 -6.84 -38.93 -19.70
CA VAL A 10 -7.34 -39.30 -18.38
C VAL A 10 -8.15 -38.13 -17.85
N ALA A 11 -9.47 -38.18 -18.04
CA ALA A 11 -10.41 -37.35 -17.31
C ALA A 11 -10.46 -37.85 -15.85
N ALA A 12 -9.64 -37.26 -14.98
CA ALA A 12 -9.77 -37.45 -13.54
C ALA A 12 -10.99 -36.65 -13.05
N LEU A 13 -12.14 -37.31 -12.94
CA LEU A 13 -13.29 -36.85 -12.17
C LEU A 13 -12.91 -36.90 -10.67
N ALA A 14 -12.27 -35.84 -10.18
CA ALA A 14 -12.27 -35.55 -8.76
C ALA A 14 -13.63 -34.92 -8.43
N THR A 15 -14.54 -35.70 -7.85
CA THR A 15 -15.73 -35.17 -7.20
C THR A 15 -15.31 -34.46 -5.92
N VAL A 16 -14.84 -33.22 -6.05
CA VAL A 16 -14.86 -32.28 -4.93
C VAL A 16 -16.31 -31.86 -4.79
N ALA A 17 -16.93 -32.17 -3.66
CA ALA A 17 -18.20 -31.57 -3.30
C ALA A 17 -17.98 -30.05 -3.18
N SER A 18 -18.22 -29.31 -4.26
CA SER A 18 -18.25 -27.86 -4.20
C SER A 18 -19.49 -27.50 -3.40
N ALA A 19 -19.33 -27.06 -2.16
CA ALA A 19 -20.31 -26.17 -1.58
C ALA A 19 -20.36 -24.97 -2.55
N ALA A 20 -21.39 -24.92 -3.39
CA ALA A 20 -21.60 -23.79 -4.28
C ALA A 20 -21.74 -22.56 -3.38
N SER A 21 -20.74 -21.68 -3.38
CA SER A 21 -20.87 -20.42 -2.68
C SER A 21 -22.01 -19.65 -3.34
N SER A 22 -22.99 -19.28 -2.53
CA SER A 22 -24.05 -18.39 -2.97
C SER A 22 -23.44 -17.06 -3.38
N ALA A 23 -23.92 -16.49 -4.49
CA ALA A 23 -23.49 -15.18 -4.96
C ALA A 23 -23.69 -14.07 -3.89
N ARG A 24 -24.59 -14.27 -2.92
CA ARG A 24 -24.83 -13.32 -1.82
C ARG A 24 -23.68 -13.26 -0.83
N SER A 25 -22.90 -14.33 -0.70
CA SER A 25 -21.78 -14.43 0.25
C SER A 25 -20.42 -14.26 -0.39
N SER A 26 -20.38 -13.76 -1.62
CA SER A 26 -19.13 -13.58 -2.34
C SER A 26 -18.36 -12.33 -1.90
N VAL A 27 -17.04 -12.42 -1.96
CA VAL A 27 -16.12 -11.31 -1.71
C VAL A 27 -15.16 -11.19 -2.89
N ALA A 28 -15.12 -10.00 -3.50
CA ALA A 28 -14.12 -9.62 -4.49
C ALA A 28 -13.04 -8.75 -3.85
N ALA A 29 -11.78 -8.88 -4.26
CA ALA A 29 -10.72 -7.96 -3.83
C ALA A 29 -9.78 -7.66 -4.99
N TYR A 30 -9.62 -6.38 -5.34
CA TYR A 30 -8.71 -5.95 -6.38
C TYR A 30 -7.27 -6.29 -6.01
N TRP A 31 -6.45 -6.69 -6.98
CA TRP A 31 -5.03 -6.96 -6.77
C TRP A 31 -4.19 -6.46 -7.95
N GLY A 32 -2.96 -6.03 -7.68
CA GLY A 32 -1.99 -5.70 -8.72
C GLY A 32 -1.40 -4.29 -8.65
N GLN A 33 -1.96 -3.36 -7.86
CA GLN A 33 -1.43 -1.99 -7.75
C GLN A 33 -0.55 -1.75 -6.53
N SER A 34 -0.70 -2.54 -5.47
CA SER A 34 0.08 -2.42 -4.23
C SER A 34 1.22 -3.45 -4.12
N GLY A 35 1.48 -4.22 -5.18
CA GLY A 35 2.48 -5.30 -5.21
C GLY A 35 2.10 -6.53 -4.39
N GLY A 36 3.11 -7.32 -3.99
CA GLY A 36 2.92 -8.58 -3.24
C GLY A 36 2.75 -9.80 -4.14
N THR A 37 2.48 -10.97 -3.54
CA THR A 37 2.25 -12.22 -4.30
C THR A 37 0.76 -12.53 -4.37
N LEU A 38 0.26 -12.77 -5.59
CA LEU A 38 -1.13 -13.16 -5.83
C LEU A 38 -1.49 -14.44 -5.08
N ARG A 39 -0.55 -15.40 -5.00
CA ARG A 39 -0.74 -16.68 -4.30
C ARG A 39 -1.33 -16.56 -2.89
N SER A 40 -0.88 -15.58 -2.11
CA SER A 40 -1.27 -15.45 -0.70
C SER A 40 -2.79 -15.27 -0.53
N TYR A 41 -3.43 -14.53 -1.42
CA TYR A 41 -4.89 -14.33 -1.44
C TYR A 41 -5.65 -15.54 -1.97
N CYS A 42 -4.93 -16.49 -2.56
CA CYS A 42 -5.51 -17.69 -3.14
C CYS A 42 -5.55 -18.87 -2.18
N GLU A 43 -4.83 -18.78 -1.06
CA GLU A 43 -4.81 -19.82 -0.03
C GLU A 43 -5.93 -19.67 1.00
N THR A 44 -6.46 -18.45 1.15
CA THR A 44 -7.53 -18.16 2.11
C THR A 44 -8.91 -18.42 1.50
N ALA A 45 -9.93 -18.73 2.31
CA ALA A 45 -11.31 -18.91 1.85
C ALA A 45 -12.08 -17.58 1.74
N ASP A 46 -11.35 -16.47 1.93
CA ASP A 46 -11.86 -15.15 2.28
C ASP A 46 -12.20 -14.30 1.04
N THR A 47 -11.91 -14.82 -0.16
CA THR A 47 -12.03 -14.11 -1.44
C THR A 47 -12.43 -15.09 -2.53
N ASP A 48 -13.46 -14.75 -3.30
CA ASP A 48 -14.03 -15.56 -4.38
C ASP A 48 -13.63 -15.02 -5.76
N TYR A 49 -13.59 -13.69 -5.92
CA TYR A 49 -13.22 -13.00 -7.16
C TYR A 49 -11.98 -12.14 -6.95
N ILE A 50 -11.05 -12.15 -7.91
CA ILE A 50 -9.86 -11.30 -7.89
C ILE A 50 -9.75 -10.59 -9.24
N PRO A 51 -10.25 -9.34 -9.34
CA PRO A 51 -9.92 -8.44 -10.43
C PRO A 51 -8.44 -8.06 -10.35
N ILE A 52 -7.70 -8.38 -11.39
CA ILE A 52 -6.28 -8.07 -11.51
C ILE A 52 -6.15 -6.78 -12.31
N GLY A 53 -5.74 -5.72 -11.61
CA GLY A 53 -5.56 -4.39 -12.18
C GLY A 53 -4.10 -4.10 -12.52
N PHE A 54 -3.76 -3.60 -13.71
CA PHE A 54 -4.67 -3.20 -14.81
C PHE A 54 -4.09 -3.28 -16.22
N ILE A 55 -4.98 -3.41 -17.18
CA ILE A 55 -4.83 -2.87 -18.53
C ILE A 55 -5.20 -1.39 -18.51
N ASN A 56 -4.19 -0.49 -18.45
CA ASN A 56 -4.38 0.95 -18.19
C ASN A 56 -4.02 1.87 -19.37
N PHE A 57 -3.70 1.30 -20.54
CA PHE A 57 -3.69 2.02 -21.82
C PHE A 57 -4.46 1.19 -22.84
N PHE A 58 -5.27 1.83 -23.69
CA PHE A 58 -6.01 1.12 -24.73
C PHE A 58 -5.30 1.19 -26.08
N PRO A 59 -5.69 0.37 -27.08
CA PRO A 59 -4.91 0.19 -28.30
C PRO A 59 -4.49 1.47 -29.03
N ALA A 60 -5.36 2.49 -29.07
CA ALA A 60 -5.03 3.76 -29.71
C ALA A 60 -3.91 4.53 -28.96
N GLN A 61 -3.77 4.34 -27.65
CA GLN A 61 -2.71 4.94 -26.85
C GLN A 61 -1.47 4.03 -26.74
N GLY A 62 -1.63 2.70 -26.87
CA GLY A 62 -0.57 1.68 -26.74
C GLY A 62 0.01 1.15 -28.05
N ASN A 63 0.04 1.95 -29.11
CA ASN A 63 0.62 1.58 -30.41
C ASN A 63 -0.03 0.36 -31.09
N GLY A 64 -1.35 0.22 -30.95
CA GLY A 64 -2.14 -0.84 -31.58
C GLY A 64 -2.42 -2.04 -30.68
N TRP A 65 -1.64 -2.23 -29.62
CA TRP A 65 -1.93 -3.14 -28.51
C TRP A 65 -2.18 -2.34 -27.21
N PRO A 66 -2.87 -2.88 -26.21
CA PRO A 66 -3.05 -2.18 -24.95
C PRO A 66 -1.74 -2.11 -24.14
N GLY A 67 -1.71 -1.26 -23.12
CA GLY A 67 -0.66 -1.24 -22.11
C GLY A 67 -1.14 -1.78 -20.77
N SER A 68 -0.20 -2.26 -19.95
CA SER A 68 -0.52 -2.90 -18.68
C SER A 68 0.39 -2.46 -17.55
N ASN A 69 -0.13 -2.35 -16.34
CA ASN A 69 0.63 -2.11 -15.11
C ASN A 69 0.10 -3.00 -14.00
N TYR A 70 0.98 -3.82 -13.41
CA TYR A 70 0.68 -4.66 -12.24
C TYR A 70 1.69 -4.41 -11.13
N ALA A 71 2.03 -3.13 -10.91
CA ALA A 71 3.06 -2.68 -9.98
C ALA A 71 4.36 -3.49 -10.12
N SER A 72 4.86 -4.08 -9.05
CA SER A 72 6.09 -4.87 -9.03
C SER A 72 5.93 -6.30 -9.54
N SER A 73 4.73 -6.74 -9.91
CA SER A 73 4.45 -8.13 -10.30
C SER A 73 4.77 -8.45 -11.77
N CYS A 74 4.94 -7.43 -12.60
CA CYS A 74 5.40 -7.54 -13.99
C CYS A 74 6.45 -6.47 -14.29
N TRP A 75 7.50 -6.78 -15.06
CA TRP A 75 8.61 -5.86 -15.30
C TRP A 75 9.39 -6.13 -16.59
N ALA A 76 10.58 -5.54 -16.71
CA ALA A 76 11.65 -5.76 -17.69
C ALA A 76 11.40 -5.34 -19.13
N GLU A 77 10.31 -5.77 -19.78
CA GLU A 77 10.18 -5.68 -21.24
C GLU A 77 8.73 -5.45 -21.70
N TYR A 78 8.59 -4.93 -22.93
CA TYR A 78 7.32 -4.72 -23.62
C TYR A 78 7.24 -5.58 -24.88
N TYR A 79 6.03 -5.98 -25.26
CA TYR A 79 5.81 -6.58 -26.57
C TYR A 79 5.88 -5.54 -27.70
N ASP A 80 6.41 -5.94 -28.85
CA ASP A 80 6.38 -5.14 -30.07
C ASP A 80 4.97 -5.09 -30.65
N ALA A 81 4.32 -3.93 -30.53
CA ALA A 81 2.97 -3.71 -31.04
C ALA A 81 2.97 -3.40 -32.56
N PRO A 82 1.88 -3.67 -33.28
CA PRO A 82 1.83 -3.58 -34.75
C PRO A 82 1.65 -2.16 -35.30
N GLY A 83 1.56 -1.14 -34.44
CA GLY A 83 1.11 0.20 -34.83
C GLY A 83 -0.41 0.35 -34.78
N TYR A 84 -0.88 1.59 -34.71
CA TYR A 84 -2.30 1.93 -34.71
C TYR A 84 -2.64 2.80 -35.93
N ASN A 85 -3.69 2.43 -36.68
CA ASN A 85 -4.14 3.12 -37.90
C ASN A 85 -3.03 3.41 -38.92
N GLY A 86 -2.10 2.45 -39.10
CA GLY A 86 -1.00 2.55 -40.06
C GLY A 86 0.17 3.42 -39.61
N VAL A 87 0.18 3.88 -38.34
CA VAL A 87 1.27 4.59 -37.71
C VAL A 87 1.89 3.71 -36.64
N ASP A 88 3.18 3.43 -36.76
CA ASP A 88 3.96 2.71 -35.76
C ASP A 88 4.77 3.69 -34.90
N ASN A 89 4.48 3.70 -33.61
CA ASN A 89 5.16 4.49 -32.59
C ASN A 89 5.61 3.59 -31.44
N ASN A 90 6.75 2.94 -31.61
CA ASN A 90 7.29 1.95 -30.69
C ASN A 90 7.57 2.49 -29.27
N THR A 91 7.63 3.82 -29.07
CA THR A 91 7.72 4.40 -27.71
C THR A 91 6.46 4.15 -26.88
N ASN A 92 5.35 3.81 -27.55
CA ASN A 92 4.07 3.48 -26.95
C ASN A 92 3.82 1.96 -26.92
N ASN A 93 4.85 1.14 -27.08
CA ASN A 93 4.77 -0.27 -26.74
C ASN A 93 4.71 -0.39 -25.20
N LEU A 94 3.51 -0.62 -24.65
CA LEU A 94 3.24 -0.51 -23.21
C LEU A 94 2.74 -1.82 -22.58
N LEU A 95 2.61 -2.89 -23.36
CA LEU A 95 2.18 -4.19 -22.84
C LEU A 95 3.36 -4.94 -22.22
N LEU A 96 3.33 -5.15 -20.92
CA LEU A 96 4.40 -5.86 -20.22
C LEU A 96 4.48 -7.33 -20.68
N SER A 97 5.68 -7.77 -21.04
CA SER A 97 5.93 -9.13 -21.54
C SER A 97 6.46 -10.10 -20.49
N HIS A 98 6.82 -9.60 -19.31
CA HIS A 98 7.43 -10.42 -18.26
C HIS A 98 6.67 -10.28 -16.93
N CYS A 99 5.81 -11.25 -16.64
CA CYS A 99 5.00 -11.34 -15.42
C CYS A 99 5.32 -12.63 -14.63
N PRO A 100 6.53 -12.76 -14.05
CA PRO A 100 6.96 -14.02 -13.48
C PRO A 100 6.18 -14.38 -12.20
N GLY A 101 5.80 -15.66 -12.09
CA GLY A 101 5.02 -16.18 -10.96
C GLY A 101 3.52 -15.88 -11.05
N MET A 102 3.13 -14.79 -11.72
CA MET A 102 1.73 -14.39 -11.86
C MET A 102 0.91 -15.42 -12.65
N ALA A 103 1.47 -15.95 -13.74
CA ALA A 103 0.88 -17.03 -14.52
C ALA A 103 0.52 -18.26 -13.66
N GLN A 104 1.50 -18.74 -12.89
CA GLN A 104 1.34 -19.89 -12.01
C GLN A 104 0.36 -19.61 -10.88
N ASP A 105 0.35 -18.39 -10.36
CA ASP A 105 -0.55 -18.00 -9.29
C ASP A 105 -1.99 -17.92 -9.78
N ILE A 106 -2.26 -17.36 -10.97
CA ILE A 106 -3.61 -17.35 -11.57
C ILE A 106 -4.16 -18.78 -11.66
N GLN A 107 -3.39 -19.69 -12.24
CA GLN A 107 -3.78 -21.10 -12.37
C GLN A 107 -4.01 -21.75 -10.99
N TYR A 108 -3.17 -21.41 -10.01
CA TYR A 108 -3.33 -21.90 -8.65
C TYR A 108 -4.61 -21.37 -7.98
N CYS A 109 -4.92 -20.08 -8.11
CA CYS A 109 -6.15 -19.48 -7.60
C CYS A 109 -7.39 -20.16 -8.19
N GLN A 110 -7.37 -20.42 -9.50
CA GLN A 110 -8.44 -21.15 -10.18
C GLN A 110 -8.58 -22.59 -9.65
N SER A 111 -7.46 -23.26 -9.37
CA SER A 111 -7.48 -24.59 -8.73
C SER A 111 -8.09 -24.59 -7.32
N LYS A 112 -8.09 -23.43 -6.65
CA LYS A 112 -8.76 -23.20 -5.36
C LYS A 112 -10.21 -22.74 -5.49
N GLY A 113 -10.73 -22.69 -6.72
CA GLY A 113 -12.12 -22.30 -7.01
C GLY A 113 -12.34 -20.79 -7.12
N LYS A 114 -11.28 -19.98 -7.12
CA LYS A 114 -11.36 -18.53 -7.26
C LYS A 114 -11.49 -18.13 -8.72
N LYS A 115 -12.14 -17.00 -8.95
CA LYS A 115 -12.32 -16.40 -10.27
C LYS A 115 -11.35 -15.26 -10.47
N ILE A 116 -10.53 -15.34 -11.51
CA ILE A 116 -9.56 -14.32 -11.86
C ILE A 116 -10.07 -13.50 -13.03
N LEU A 117 -10.17 -12.18 -12.85
CA LEU A 117 -10.71 -11.29 -13.88
C LEU A 117 -9.62 -10.32 -14.30
N LEU A 118 -9.46 -10.08 -15.59
CA LEU A 118 -8.55 -9.05 -16.08
C LEU A 118 -9.27 -7.70 -16.00
N SER A 119 -8.75 -6.76 -15.20
CA SER A 119 -9.38 -5.44 -15.04
C SER A 119 -8.80 -4.40 -15.99
N LEU A 120 -9.69 -3.61 -16.58
CA LEU A 120 -9.39 -2.57 -17.55
C LEU A 120 -9.69 -1.20 -16.96
N GLY A 121 -8.76 -0.27 -17.16
CA GLY A 121 -8.90 1.11 -16.73
C GLY A 121 -8.10 1.43 -15.47
N GLY A 122 -8.80 1.81 -14.40
CA GLY A 122 -8.29 2.31 -13.14
C GLY A 122 -8.15 3.85 -13.10
N GLY A 123 -7.66 4.37 -11.98
CA GLY A 123 -7.55 5.82 -11.76
C GLY A 123 -6.73 6.65 -12.77
N PRO A 124 -5.65 6.15 -13.42
CA PRO A 124 -4.87 6.97 -14.36
C PRO A 124 -5.67 7.44 -15.59
N ASP A 125 -5.53 8.70 -15.99
CA ASP A 125 -6.14 9.27 -17.20
C ASP A 125 -5.28 8.98 -18.45
N THR A 126 -5.09 7.69 -18.74
CA THR A 126 -4.17 7.19 -19.78
C THR A 126 -4.85 6.37 -20.87
N TYR A 127 -6.14 6.12 -20.73
CA TYR A 127 -6.91 5.28 -21.64
C TYR A 127 -8.19 5.97 -22.10
N HIS A 128 -8.56 5.73 -23.35
CA HIS A 128 -9.88 6.06 -23.88
C HIS A 128 -10.24 5.10 -25.00
N LEU A 129 -11.52 4.73 -25.07
CA LEU A 129 -12.07 3.90 -26.13
C LEU A 129 -13.20 4.65 -26.82
N SER A 130 -13.10 4.81 -28.13
CA SER A 130 -14.13 5.47 -28.92
C SER A 130 -14.34 4.74 -30.24
N GLY A 131 -15.59 4.57 -30.63
CA GLY A 131 -15.99 3.94 -31.87
C GLY A 131 -16.13 2.43 -31.75
N LYS A 132 -17.16 1.92 -32.44
CA LYS A 132 -17.49 0.49 -32.47
C LYS A 132 -16.32 -0.38 -32.94
N VAL A 133 -15.60 0.06 -33.98
CA VAL A 133 -14.52 -0.72 -34.61
C VAL A 133 -13.38 -0.94 -33.62
N ASP A 134 -12.96 0.09 -32.91
CA ASP A 134 -11.89 -0.01 -31.91
C ASP A 134 -12.32 -0.85 -30.71
N GLY A 135 -13.58 -0.74 -30.29
CA GLY A 135 -14.14 -1.61 -29.25
C GLY A 135 -14.13 -3.09 -29.62
N GLU A 136 -14.56 -3.44 -30.84
CA GLU A 136 -14.53 -4.83 -31.32
C GLU A 136 -13.09 -5.34 -31.51
N ALA A 137 -12.19 -4.52 -32.05
CA ALA A 137 -10.77 -4.87 -32.21
C ALA A 137 -10.07 -5.08 -30.86
N PHE A 138 -10.41 -4.27 -29.85
CA PHE A 138 -9.85 -4.44 -28.53
C PHE A 138 -10.38 -5.71 -27.84
N ALA A 139 -11.66 -6.05 -28.01
CA ALA A 139 -12.20 -7.33 -27.56
C ALA A 139 -11.49 -8.53 -28.21
N ASP A 140 -11.19 -8.45 -29.51
CA ASP A 140 -10.45 -9.49 -30.23
C ASP A 140 -9.05 -9.68 -29.65
N PHE A 141 -8.35 -8.58 -29.35
CA PHE A 141 -7.05 -8.62 -28.70
C PHE A 141 -7.11 -9.30 -27.33
N LEU A 142 -8.04 -8.86 -26.47
CA LEU A 142 -8.14 -9.39 -25.10
C LEU A 142 -8.51 -10.88 -25.07
N TRP A 143 -9.38 -11.31 -25.97
CA TRP A 143 -9.75 -12.72 -26.08
C TRP A 143 -8.58 -13.58 -26.56
N GLY A 144 -7.79 -13.12 -27.53
CA GLY A 144 -6.59 -13.82 -27.97
C GLY A 144 -5.49 -13.85 -26.90
N ALA A 145 -5.20 -12.70 -26.28
CA ALA A 145 -4.08 -12.53 -25.38
C ALA A 145 -4.29 -13.16 -23.98
N TYR A 146 -5.54 -13.21 -23.50
CA TYR A 146 -5.88 -13.65 -22.14
C TYR A 146 -6.95 -14.74 -22.07
N GLY A 147 -7.65 -15.01 -23.18
CA GLY A 147 -8.60 -16.10 -23.30
C GLY A 147 -7.96 -17.44 -23.69
N PRO A 148 -8.76 -18.43 -24.15
CA PRO A 148 -8.27 -19.71 -24.64
C PRO A 148 -7.25 -19.57 -25.78
N ASN A 149 -6.13 -20.26 -25.67
CA ASN A 149 -5.13 -20.31 -26.74
C ASN A 149 -5.69 -21.03 -27.98
N THR A 150 -5.58 -20.39 -29.14
CA THR A 150 -5.99 -20.96 -30.43
C THR A 150 -4.85 -20.79 -31.44
N THR A 151 -4.76 -21.71 -32.41
CA THR A 151 -3.75 -21.60 -33.49
C THR A 151 -3.95 -20.38 -34.40
N ALA A 152 -5.11 -19.71 -34.32
CA ALA A 152 -5.39 -18.48 -35.05
C ALA A 152 -4.77 -17.25 -34.39
N TRP A 153 -4.50 -17.29 -33.08
CA TRP A 153 -3.86 -16.19 -32.37
C TRP A 153 -2.34 -16.36 -32.39
N THR A 154 -1.65 -15.40 -33.00
CA THR A 154 -0.19 -15.34 -33.04
C THR A 154 0.35 -14.13 -32.27
N GLY A 155 -0.51 -13.42 -31.56
CA GLY A 155 -0.15 -12.26 -30.75
C GLY A 155 0.39 -12.65 -29.36
N PRO A 156 0.53 -11.68 -28.45
CA PRO A 156 1.15 -11.87 -27.15
C PRO A 156 0.29 -12.77 -26.25
N ARG A 157 0.94 -13.36 -25.25
CA ARG A 157 0.34 -14.19 -24.21
C ARG A 157 0.92 -13.81 -22.84
N PRO A 158 0.57 -12.63 -22.30
CA PRO A 158 1.33 -12.02 -21.19
C PRO A 158 1.29 -12.82 -19.88
N PHE A 159 0.24 -13.62 -19.68
CA PHE A 159 0.08 -14.46 -18.49
C PHE A 159 0.43 -15.93 -18.72
N ASP A 160 0.99 -16.31 -19.87
CA ASP A 160 1.48 -17.67 -20.03
C ASP A 160 2.79 -17.87 -19.24
N PRO A 161 3.00 -19.06 -18.65
CA PRO A 161 4.25 -19.36 -17.96
C PRO A 161 5.45 -19.18 -18.89
N LEU A 162 6.45 -18.47 -18.39
CA LEU A 162 7.68 -18.17 -19.13
C LEU A 162 8.48 -19.45 -19.43
N PRO A 163 9.28 -19.46 -20.52
CA PRO A 163 10.16 -20.58 -20.83
C PRO A 163 11.05 -20.97 -19.64
N GLY A 164 11.15 -22.27 -19.37
CA GLY A 164 11.91 -22.83 -18.24
C GLY A 164 11.21 -22.75 -16.88
N THR A 165 9.97 -22.28 -16.80
CA THR A 165 9.18 -22.23 -15.55
C THR A 165 8.15 -23.36 -15.45
N PRO A 166 7.74 -23.79 -14.24
CA PRO A 166 6.65 -24.75 -14.09
C PRO A 166 5.39 -24.27 -14.80
N GLY A 167 4.80 -25.13 -15.63
CA GLY A 167 3.63 -24.81 -16.44
C GLY A 167 3.94 -24.27 -17.84
N GLU A 168 5.21 -24.19 -18.25
CA GLU A 168 5.59 -23.82 -19.63
C GLU A 168 4.75 -24.59 -20.67
N GLY A 169 4.20 -23.87 -21.65
CA GLY A 169 3.34 -24.41 -22.70
C GLY A 169 1.87 -24.60 -22.31
N ILE A 170 1.49 -24.36 -21.06
CA ILE A 170 0.09 -24.36 -20.62
C ILE A 170 -0.43 -22.92 -20.61
N ALA A 171 -1.44 -22.67 -21.44
CA ALA A 171 -2.07 -21.35 -21.52
C ALA A 171 -2.77 -20.98 -20.22
N THR A 172 -2.46 -19.81 -19.67
CA THR A 172 -3.21 -19.23 -18.55
C THR A 172 -4.39 -18.44 -19.10
N ILE A 173 -5.60 -18.78 -18.65
CA ILE A 173 -6.84 -18.24 -19.16
C ILE A 173 -7.54 -17.52 -18.02
N VAL A 174 -7.89 -16.24 -18.19
CA VAL A 174 -8.67 -15.51 -17.18
C VAL A 174 -10.14 -15.99 -17.17
N ASP A 175 -10.83 -15.88 -16.05
CA ASP A 175 -12.26 -16.20 -15.92
C ASP A 175 -13.18 -15.10 -16.44
N GLY A 176 -12.65 -13.99 -16.95
CA GLY A 176 -13.46 -12.88 -17.41
C GLY A 176 -12.74 -11.54 -17.43
N TYR A 177 -13.52 -10.49 -17.66
CA TYR A 177 -13.04 -9.13 -17.83
C TYR A 177 -13.81 -8.17 -16.93
N ASP A 178 -13.08 -7.32 -16.24
CA ASP A 178 -13.61 -6.31 -15.35
C ASP A 178 -13.40 -4.91 -15.94
N PHE A 179 -14.43 -4.07 -15.87
CA PHE A 179 -14.39 -2.70 -16.38
C PHE A 179 -14.39 -1.73 -15.19
N ASP A 180 -13.22 -1.18 -14.89
CA ASP A 180 -13.02 -0.13 -13.88
C ASP A 180 -12.74 1.19 -14.61
N ILE A 181 -13.76 1.71 -15.28
CA ILE A 181 -13.63 2.88 -16.14
C ILE A 181 -13.94 4.12 -15.29
N GLU A 182 -12.91 4.92 -15.04
CA GLU A 182 -12.99 6.09 -14.15
C GLU A 182 -13.01 7.43 -14.88
N HIS A 183 -12.90 7.39 -16.22
CA HIS A 183 -12.92 8.58 -17.08
C HIS A 183 -14.06 8.51 -18.09
N PRO A 184 -14.79 9.61 -18.30
CA PRO A 184 -15.93 9.63 -19.20
C PRO A 184 -15.47 9.49 -20.65
N ASP A 185 -16.20 8.68 -21.41
CA ASP A 185 -15.95 8.53 -22.82
C ASP A 185 -16.54 9.69 -23.65
N THR A 186 -16.10 9.80 -24.90
CA THR A 186 -16.55 10.88 -25.80
C THR A 186 -17.61 10.44 -26.80
N ASP A 187 -18.02 9.16 -26.77
CA ASP A 187 -18.85 8.54 -27.80
C ASP A 187 -20.16 7.94 -27.26
N ASN A 188 -20.52 8.24 -26.02
CA ASN A 188 -21.67 7.69 -25.30
C ASN A 188 -21.59 6.16 -25.13
N SER A 189 -20.41 5.69 -24.77
CA SER A 189 -20.00 4.31 -24.52
C SER A 189 -20.16 3.37 -25.72
N VAL A 190 -20.18 3.91 -26.95
CA VAL A 190 -20.34 3.09 -28.16
C VAL A 190 -19.20 2.08 -28.31
N GLY A 191 -17.95 2.51 -28.07
CA GLY A 191 -16.79 1.62 -28.07
C GLY A 191 -16.89 0.51 -27.02
N TYR A 192 -17.18 0.87 -25.76
CA TYR A 192 -17.26 -0.10 -24.67
C TYR A 192 -18.43 -1.10 -24.82
N ILE A 193 -19.60 -0.64 -25.24
CA ILE A 193 -20.76 -1.51 -25.49
C ILE A 193 -20.43 -2.51 -26.60
N ALA A 194 -19.78 -2.07 -27.67
CA ALA A 194 -19.34 -2.94 -28.76
C ALA A 194 -18.34 -4.00 -28.27
N MET A 195 -17.35 -3.57 -27.49
CA MET A 195 -16.35 -4.43 -26.88
C MET A 195 -16.96 -5.53 -26.00
N ILE A 196 -17.85 -5.18 -25.07
CA ILE A 196 -18.48 -6.15 -24.17
C ILE A 196 -19.33 -7.15 -24.95
N ASN A 197 -20.14 -6.67 -25.91
CA ASN A 197 -20.96 -7.55 -26.73
C ASN A 197 -20.11 -8.50 -27.59
N LYS A 198 -18.96 -8.03 -28.07
CA LYS A 198 -18.01 -8.84 -28.81
C LYS A 198 -17.36 -9.91 -27.92
N LEU A 199 -16.91 -9.56 -26.71
CA LEU A 199 -16.40 -10.54 -25.73
C LEU A 199 -17.46 -11.60 -25.40
N ARG A 200 -18.70 -11.20 -25.13
CA ARG A 200 -19.82 -12.13 -24.89
C ARG A 200 -20.05 -13.08 -26.05
N SER A 201 -19.83 -12.65 -27.28
CA SER A 201 -19.97 -13.52 -28.46
C SER A 201 -18.92 -14.63 -28.53
N TYR A 202 -17.78 -14.46 -27.85
CA TYR A 202 -16.73 -15.46 -27.75
C TYR A 202 -16.92 -16.45 -26.61
N PHE A 203 -17.71 -16.09 -25.59
CA PHE A 203 -17.95 -16.94 -24.45
C PHE A 203 -18.73 -18.19 -24.87
N PRO A 204 -18.19 -19.40 -24.64
CA PRO A 204 -18.91 -20.63 -24.97
C PRO A 204 -20.25 -20.68 -24.23
N THR A 205 -21.27 -21.24 -24.86
CA THR A 205 -22.59 -21.40 -24.22
C THR A 205 -22.45 -22.23 -22.94
N GLY A 206 -22.98 -21.73 -21.83
CA GLY A 206 -22.88 -22.38 -20.52
C GLY A 206 -21.50 -22.27 -19.85
N SER A 207 -20.59 -21.46 -20.40
CA SER A 207 -19.32 -21.15 -19.73
C SER A 207 -19.54 -20.24 -18.52
N ASN A 208 -18.52 -20.21 -17.65
CA ASN A 208 -18.50 -19.38 -16.45
C ASN A 208 -17.68 -18.10 -16.64
N TYR A 209 -17.51 -17.62 -17.88
CA TYR A 209 -16.83 -16.35 -18.13
C TYR A 209 -17.67 -15.18 -17.66
N LEU A 210 -17.04 -14.22 -17.00
CA LEU A 210 -17.71 -13.08 -16.38
C LEU A 210 -17.37 -11.76 -17.08
N ILE A 211 -18.35 -10.86 -17.11
CA ILE A 211 -18.13 -9.42 -17.32
C ILE A 211 -18.55 -8.70 -16.04
N THR A 212 -17.62 -7.98 -15.43
CA THR A 212 -17.86 -7.22 -14.20
C THR A 212 -17.56 -5.74 -14.38
N GLY A 213 -18.04 -4.89 -13.48
CA GLY A 213 -17.82 -3.46 -13.57
C GLY A 213 -17.84 -2.72 -12.23
N ALA A 214 -17.10 -1.62 -12.15
CA ALA A 214 -16.83 -0.86 -10.93
C ALA A 214 -17.22 0.62 -11.00
N PRO A 215 -18.50 0.97 -11.22
CA PRO A 215 -18.91 2.38 -11.22
C PRO A 215 -18.75 3.02 -9.83
N GLN A 216 -18.67 4.35 -9.76
CA GLN A 216 -18.71 5.07 -8.49
C GLN A 216 -20.14 5.14 -7.92
N CYS A 217 -20.30 5.57 -6.66
CA CYS A 217 -21.61 5.52 -6.00
C CYS A 217 -22.67 6.47 -6.54
N VAL A 218 -22.31 7.46 -7.35
CA VAL A 218 -23.30 8.37 -7.95
C VAL A 218 -24.11 7.61 -9.00
N VAL A 219 -25.44 7.61 -8.86
CA VAL A 219 -26.34 6.98 -9.84
C VAL A 219 -26.39 7.81 -11.11
N ASN A 220 -26.40 7.14 -12.26
CA ASN A 220 -26.01 7.70 -13.56
C ASN A 220 -24.52 8.08 -13.56
N ASP A 221 -23.69 7.14 -13.12
CA ASP A 221 -22.24 7.23 -13.18
C ASP A 221 -21.79 7.69 -14.57
N ALA A 222 -20.98 8.75 -14.61
CA ALA A 222 -20.61 9.43 -15.85
C ALA A 222 -19.79 8.55 -16.80
N ASN A 223 -19.15 7.50 -16.27
CA ASN A 223 -18.20 6.68 -17.00
C ASN A 223 -18.83 5.36 -17.45
N MET A 224 -19.74 4.81 -16.64
CA MET A 224 -20.20 3.44 -16.79
C MET A 224 -21.73 3.28 -16.95
N ASP A 225 -22.53 4.32 -16.71
CA ASP A 225 -23.99 4.13 -16.74
C ASP A 225 -24.49 3.64 -18.10
N LEU A 226 -24.05 4.27 -19.20
CA LEU A 226 -24.50 3.89 -20.54
C LEU A 226 -24.02 2.50 -20.95
N MET A 227 -22.78 2.10 -20.63
CA MET A 227 -22.32 0.73 -20.88
C MET A 227 -23.12 -0.29 -20.07
N ILE A 228 -23.47 -0.01 -18.80
CA ILE A 228 -24.26 -0.91 -17.95
C ILE A 228 -25.67 -1.11 -18.53
N GLN A 229 -26.27 -0.04 -19.04
CA GLN A 229 -27.57 -0.13 -19.71
C GLN A 229 -27.48 -0.86 -21.06
N GLY A 230 -26.40 -0.65 -21.81
CA GLY A 230 -26.22 -1.09 -23.18
C GLY A 230 -25.63 -2.50 -23.37
N ALA A 231 -24.97 -3.06 -22.36
CA ALA A 231 -24.30 -4.35 -22.42
C ALA A 231 -24.59 -5.22 -21.18
N GLN A 232 -24.38 -6.53 -21.29
CA GLN A 232 -24.69 -7.48 -20.21
C GLN A 232 -23.51 -7.65 -19.26
N PHE A 233 -23.63 -7.13 -18.03
CA PHE A 233 -22.75 -7.42 -16.90
C PHE A 233 -23.31 -8.55 -16.02
N ASP A 234 -22.43 -9.33 -15.41
CA ASP A 234 -22.78 -10.36 -14.42
C ASP A 234 -22.76 -9.81 -12.99
N ILE A 235 -21.76 -8.98 -12.67
CA ILE A 235 -21.58 -8.38 -11.34
C ILE A 235 -21.19 -6.91 -11.52
N ILE A 236 -21.80 -6.04 -10.71
CA ILE A 236 -21.47 -4.62 -10.61
C ILE A 236 -21.09 -4.36 -9.16
N TRP A 237 -19.84 -4.03 -8.90
CA TRP A 237 -19.35 -3.67 -7.57
C TRP A 237 -19.19 -2.16 -7.47
N VAL A 238 -20.25 -1.48 -7.05
CA VAL A 238 -20.27 -0.03 -6.93
C VAL A 238 -19.26 0.42 -5.86
N GLN A 239 -18.40 1.36 -6.19
CA GLN A 239 -17.42 1.94 -5.29
C GLN A 239 -18.11 2.93 -4.34
N TYR A 240 -18.41 2.50 -3.12
CA TYR A 240 -19.09 3.31 -2.11
C TYR A 240 -18.13 4.03 -1.16
N TYR A 241 -17.08 4.60 -1.74
CA TYR A 241 -16.03 5.39 -1.07
C TYR A 241 -15.59 6.52 -2.00
N ASN A 242 -14.75 7.44 -1.52
CA ASN A 242 -14.26 8.64 -2.22
C ASN A 242 -15.32 9.68 -2.64
N THR A 243 -16.62 9.39 -2.53
CA THR A 243 -17.71 10.33 -2.80
C THR A 243 -18.69 10.43 -1.64
N ASN A 244 -18.77 11.60 -1.02
CA ASN A 244 -19.74 11.90 0.03
C ASN A 244 -21.17 11.97 -0.52
N GLY A 245 -22.14 11.63 0.31
CA GLY A 245 -23.56 11.65 -0.04
C GLY A 245 -24.07 10.36 -0.67
N CYS A 246 -23.21 9.41 -1.02
CA CYS A 246 -23.66 8.09 -1.52
C CYS A 246 -22.87 6.90 -0.98
N SER A 247 -21.90 7.11 -0.09
CA SER A 247 -20.97 6.09 0.42
C SER A 247 -21.57 5.18 1.49
N VAL A 248 -20.89 4.07 1.80
CA VAL A 248 -21.25 3.24 2.97
C VAL A 248 -21.09 4.03 4.27
N ARG A 249 -20.09 4.92 4.34
CA ARG A 249 -19.89 5.77 5.52
C ARG A 249 -21.10 6.68 5.76
N ASP A 250 -21.72 7.23 4.71
CA ASP A 250 -22.97 7.98 4.82
C ASP A 250 -24.10 7.12 5.42
N TRP A 251 -24.21 5.84 5.00
CA TRP A 251 -25.16 4.90 5.60
C TRP A 251 -24.91 4.71 7.09
N VAL A 252 -23.67 4.42 7.48
CA VAL A 252 -23.30 4.16 8.89
C VAL A 252 -23.60 5.38 9.76
N THR A 253 -23.24 6.59 9.28
CA THR A 253 -23.48 7.84 10.00
C THR A 253 -24.97 8.14 10.19
N LEU A 254 -25.81 7.84 9.19
CA LEU A 254 -27.25 8.07 9.27
C LEU A 254 -28.00 6.98 10.06
N ASN A 255 -27.40 5.80 10.23
CA ASN A 255 -28.06 4.62 10.80
C ASN A 255 -27.43 4.08 12.10
N PRO A 256 -27.06 4.92 13.09
CA PRO A 256 -26.35 4.45 14.29
C PRO A 256 -27.20 3.50 15.17
N ASN A 257 -28.52 3.52 15.01
CA ASN A 257 -29.46 2.71 15.80
C ASN A 257 -29.99 1.46 15.07
N TYR A 258 -29.58 1.22 13.81
CA TYR A 258 -30.15 0.12 13.00
C TYR A 258 -29.99 -1.24 13.67
N ALA A 259 -28.86 -1.50 14.33
CA ALA A 259 -28.61 -2.75 15.03
C ALA A 259 -29.69 -3.08 16.11
N ASN A 260 -30.32 -2.04 16.68
CA ASN A 260 -31.35 -2.18 17.69
C ASN A 260 -32.77 -2.18 17.11
N THR A 261 -33.00 -1.44 16.01
CA THR A 261 -34.34 -1.19 15.47
C THR A 261 -34.69 -2.06 14.27
N GLY A 262 -33.69 -2.48 13.48
CA GLY A 262 -33.88 -3.09 12.16
C GLY A 262 -34.52 -2.16 11.14
N VAL A 263 -34.51 -0.84 11.38
CA VAL A 263 -35.16 0.17 10.54
C VAL A 263 -34.14 1.22 10.14
N GLU A 264 -34.00 1.43 8.82
CA GLU A 264 -33.18 2.50 8.27
C GLU A 264 -33.79 3.88 8.55
N THR A 265 -32.95 4.83 8.96
CA THR A 265 -33.32 6.23 9.17
C THR A 265 -33.74 6.85 7.85
N THR A 266 -34.79 7.68 7.88
CA THR A 266 -35.16 8.50 6.71
C THR A 266 -34.06 9.51 6.41
N VAL A 267 -33.51 9.47 5.20
CA VAL A 267 -32.46 10.40 4.76
C VAL A 267 -33.00 11.84 4.77
N PRO A 268 -32.28 12.81 5.37
CA PRO A 268 -32.70 14.21 5.39
C PRO A 268 -32.95 14.78 3.98
N THR A 269 -33.97 15.62 3.84
CA THR A 269 -34.21 16.34 2.58
C THR A 269 -33.01 17.23 2.24
N GLY A 270 -32.49 17.11 1.02
CA GLY A 270 -31.30 17.87 0.59
C GLY A 270 -29.96 17.23 0.95
N TYR A 271 -29.95 16.02 1.52
CA TYR A 271 -28.71 15.24 1.66
C TYR A 271 -28.11 14.98 0.28
N GLN A 272 -26.81 15.24 0.12
CA GLN A 272 -26.10 15.09 -1.14
C GLN A 272 -26.36 13.70 -1.73
N TYR A 273 -26.70 13.62 -3.03
CA TYR A 273 -27.07 12.40 -3.77
C TYR A 273 -28.17 11.50 -3.17
N GLY A 274 -28.83 11.91 -2.08
CA GLY A 274 -29.88 11.13 -1.42
C GLY A 274 -29.38 10.09 -0.43
N GLY A 275 -28.12 10.15 0.01
CA GLY A 275 -27.51 9.19 0.93
C GLY A 275 -27.05 7.91 0.23
N PHE A 276 -26.71 6.89 1.01
CA PHE A 276 -26.23 5.59 0.50
C PHE A 276 -27.12 5.05 -0.62
N SER A 277 -26.53 4.87 -1.80
CA SER A 277 -27.30 4.82 -3.06
C SER A 277 -27.60 3.40 -3.57
N TYR A 278 -27.45 2.36 -2.74
CA TYR A 278 -27.68 0.96 -3.15
C TYR A 278 -29.03 0.72 -3.81
N ASN A 279 -30.12 1.17 -3.17
CA ASN A 279 -31.47 1.00 -3.72
C ASN A 279 -31.69 1.79 -5.02
N ALA A 280 -31.04 2.95 -5.15
CA ALA A 280 -31.09 3.75 -6.37
C ALA A 280 -30.32 3.08 -7.52
N TRP A 281 -29.15 2.49 -7.24
CA TRP A 281 -28.39 1.65 -8.17
C TRP A 281 -29.17 0.41 -8.59
N LEU A 282 -29.78 -0.31 -7.65
CA LEU A 282 -30.61 -1.48 -7.95
C LEU A 282 -31.74 -1.12 -8.92
N LYS A 283 -32.44 -0.02 -8.65
CA LYS A 283 -33.48 0.51 -9.55
C LYS A 283 -32.92 0.88 -10.92
N ARG A 284 -31.72 1.48 -10.98
CA ARG A 284 -31.08 1.87 -12.25
C ARG A 284 -30.68 0.66 -13.08
N ILE A 285 -30.11 -0.37 -12.46
CA ILE A 285 -29.73 -1.62 -13.13
C ILE A 285 -30.97 -2.36 -13.64
N GLN A 286 -32.06 -2.37 -12.86
CA GLN A 286 -33.33 -3.01 -13.22
C GLN A 286 -34.24 -2.14 -14.10
N ALA A 287 -33.77 -0.96 -14.55
CA ALA A 287 -34.56 -0.08 -15.39
C ALA A 287 -34.98 -0.78 -16.70
N SER A 288 -36.17 -0.42 -17.21
CA SER A 288 -36.69 -0.99 -18.45
C SER A 288 -35.70 -0.80 -19.60
N GLY A 289 -35.36 -1.88 -20.30
CA GLY A 289 -34.41 -1.87 -21.40
C GLY A 289 -32.95 -2.12 -21.03
N SER A 290 -32.59 -2.03 -19.73
CA SER A 290 -31.25 -2.35 -19.25
C SER A 290 -30.85 -3.78 -19.60
N LYS A 291 -29.68 -3.94 -20.21
CA LYS A 291 -29.09 -5.25 -20.52
C LYS A 291 -28.49 -5.93 -19.27
N SER A 292 -28.19 -5.17 -18.23
CA SER A 292 -27.63 -5.66 -16.98
C SER A 292 -28.67 -5.89 -15.88
N LYS A 293 -29.98 -5.90 -16.18
CA LYS A 293 -31.06 -6.06 -15.18
C LYS A 293 -30.93 -7.24 -14.20
N ASN A 294 -30.19 -8.27 -14.59
CA ASN A 294 -29.96 -9.47 -13.78
C ASN A 294 -28.60 -9.49 -13.09
N ALA A 295 -27.76 -8.46 -13.30
CA ALA A 295 -26.45 -8.37 -12.68
C ALA A 295 -26.58 -8.37 -11.16
N LYS A 296 -25.63 -9.03 -10.50
CA LYS A 296 -25.47 -8.92 -9.05
C LYS A 296 -24.87 -7.56 -8.71
N LEU A 297 -25.35 -6.95 -7.63
CA LEU A 297 -24.94 -5.65 -7.13
C LEU A 297 -24.21 -5.84 -5.81
N ALA A 298 -22.89 -5.67 -5.85
CA ALA A 298 -21.99 -5.78 -4.72
C ALA A 298 -21.66 -4.40 -4.13
N ILE A 299 -21.34 -4.38 -2.85
CA ILE A 299 -20.97 -3.17 -2.10
C ILE A 299 -19.45 -3.06 -2.07
N GLY A 300 -18.89 -2.08 -2.78
CA GLY A 300 -17.46 -1.76 -2.77
C GLY A 300 -17.05 -0.91 -1.58
N VAL A 301 -16.02 -1.33 -0.84
CA VAL A 301 -15.45 -0.61 0.31
C VAL A 301 -13.93 -0.55 0.22
N LEU A 302 -13.31 0.38 0.95
CA LEU A 302 -11.86 0.40 1.13
C LEU A 302 -11.42 -0.80 1.99
N GLY A 303 -10.24 -1.36 1.68
CA GLY A 303 -9.59 -2.42 2.45
C GLY A 303 -9.07 -1.95 3.81
N GLU A 304 -8.97 -0.63 4.01
CA GLU A 304 -8.65 -0.02 5.30
C GLU A 304 -9.89 0.10 6.19
N ALA A 305 -9.75 -0.34 7.44
CA ALA A 305 -10.75 -0.22 8.49
C ALA A 305 -10.16 0.55 9.67
N THR A 306 -10.98 1.36 10.33
CA THR A 306 -10.62 2.09 11.55
C THR A 306 -11.47 1.59 12.71
N GLU A 307 -10.84 1.23 13.84
CA GLU A 307 -11.57 0.83 15.06
C GLU A 307 -11.91 2.02 15.98
N THR A 308 -11.27 3.19 15.80
CA THR A 308 -11.54 4.41 16.57
C THR A 308 -11.37 5.67 15.72
N GLY A 309 -12.31 6.63 15.85
CA GLY A 309 -12.27 7.94 15.17
C GLY A 309 -12.69 7.90 13.70
N VAL A 310 -13.75 8.64 13.35
CA VAL A 310 -14.29 8.72 11.98
C VAL A 310 -13.32 9.49 11.09
N VAL A 311 -12.69 8.81 10.12
CA VAL A 311 -11.86 9.46 9.10
C VAL A 311 -12.08 8.76 7.75
N ASP A 312 -12.56 9.53 6.76
CA ASP A 312 -12.31 9.30 5.33
C ASP A 312 -12.78 7.96 4.72
N PHE A 313 -14.10 7.75 4.62
CA PHE A 313 -14.82 6.62 3.96
C PHE A 313 -14.55 5.19 4.46
N ARG A 314 -13.47 4.95 5.22
CA ARG A 314 -13.12 3.66 5.83
C ARG A 314 -14.21 3.18 6.76
N VAL A 315 -14.42 1.87 6.84
CA VAL A 315 -15.46 1.25 7.68
C VAL A 315 -14.94 -0.02 8.33
N SER A 316 -15.38 -0.27 9.56
CA SER A 316 -15.07 -1.50 10.30
C SER A 316 -16.06 -2.63 10.01
N SER A 317 -15.66 -3.87 10.30
CA SER A 317 -16.55 -5.04 10.18
C SER A 317 -17.77 -4.93 11.11
N ASP A 318 -17.62 -4.27 12.27
CA ASP A 318 -18.72 -4.04 13.21
C ASP A 318 -19.75 -3.06 12.62
N GLU A 319 -19.30 -2.04 11.88
CA GLU A 319 -20.16 -1.09 11.17
C GLU A 319 -20.82 -1.71 9.93
N LEU A 320 -20.14 -2.65 9.26
CA LEU A 320 -20.67 -3.37 8.11
C LEU A 320 -21.73 -4.40 8.48
N LYS A 321 -21.71 -4.93 9.69
CA LYS A 321 -22.66 -5.96 10.11
C LYS A 321 -24.13 -5.50 10.01
N PRO A 322 -24.54 -4.36 10.57
CA PRO A 322 -25.89 -3.81 10.38
C PRO A 322 -26.27 -3.60 8.91
N LEU A 323 -25.33 -3.12 8.09
CA LEU A 323 -25.53 -2.92 6.65
C LEU A 323 -25.79 -4.25 5.93
N ILE A 324 -25.00 -5.29 6.23
CA ILE A 324 -25.21 -6.65 5.71
C ILE A 324 -26.60 -7.15 6.13
N ASP A 325 -26.99 -6.99 7.39
CA ASP A 325 -28.31 -7.41 7.87
C ASP A 325 -29.46 -6.72 7.10
N ALA A 326 -29.27 -5.46 6.67
CA ALA A 326 -30.22 -4.69 5.87
C ALA A 326 -30.33 -5.14 4.41
N TYR A 327 -29.19 -5.33 3.72
CA TYR A 327 -29.18 -5.46 2.26
C TYR A 327 -29.02 -6.91 1.74
N PHE A 328 -28.55 -7.85 2.57
CA PHE A 328 -28.21 -9.21 2.14
C PHE A 328 -29.35 -9.95 1.42
N CYS A 329 -30.60 -9.68 1.81
CA CYS A 329 -31.77 -10.38 1.26
C CYS A 329 -32.35 -9.76 -0.01
N HIS A 330 -31.73 -8.73 -0.58
CA HIS A 330 -32.09 -8.28 -1.92
C HIS A 330 -31.72 -9.36 -2.96
N ASP A 331 -32.60 -9.62 -3.93
CA ASP A 331 -32.41 -10.68 -4.94
C ASP A 331 -31.13 -10.49 -5.78
N ASN A 332 -30.79 -9.24 -6.06
CA ASN A 332 -29.58 -8.87 -6.78
C ASN A 332 -28.36 -8.70 -5.87
N PHE A 333 -28.45 -8.88 -4.55
CA PHE A 333 -27.28 -8.73 -3.68
C PHE A 333 -26.14 -9.66 -4.10
N GLY A 334 -24.97 -9.07 -4.32
CA GLY A 334 -23.78 -9.72 -4.88
C GLY A 334 -22.60 -9.85 -3.93
N GLY A 335 -22.80 -9.53 -2.64
CA GLY A 335 -21.73 -9.53 -1.66
C GLY A 335 -20.94 -8.21 -1.64
N PHE A 336 -19.63 -8.31 -1.42
CA PHE A 336 -18.74 -7.17 -1.22
C PHE A 336 -17.56 -7.17 -2.20
N MET A 337 -17.04 -5.97 -2.46
CA MET A 337 -15.77 -5.77 -3.17
C MET A 337 -14.86 -4.91 -2.30
N LEU A 338 -13.55 -5.21 -2.29
CA LEU A 338 -12.55 -4.46 -1.54
C LEU A 338 -11.48 -3.85 -2.45
N TRP A 339 -11.19 -2.57 -2.20
CA TRP A 339 -10.02 -1.87 -2.72
C TRP A 339 -8.98 -1.66 -1.61
N ASP A 340 -7.92 -2.45 -1.49
CA ASP A 340 -7.53 -3.60 -2.32
C ASP A 340 -7.15 -4.82 -1.46
N ALA A 341 -6.81 -5.94 -2.09
CA ALA A 341 -6.46 -7.20 -1.43
C ALA A 341 -5.25 -7.07 -0.48
N VAL A 342 -4.26 -6.24 -0.84
CA VAL A 342 -3.06 -6.01 -0.03
C VAL A 342 -3.42 -5.25 1.23
N THR A 343 -4.15 -4.16 1.06
CA THR A 343 -4.57 -3.29 2.16
C THR A 343 -5.52 -4.00 3.11
N ALA A 344 -6.51 -4.72 2.55
CA ALA A 344 -7.45 -5.54 3.33
C ALA A 344 -6.77 -6.73 4.03
N GLY A 345 -5.81 -7.37 3.35
CA GLY A 345 -5.04 -8.48 3.91
C GLY A 345 -4.14 -8.08 5.07
N ASN A 346 -3.59 -6.86 5.03
CA ASN A 346 -2.78 -6.29 6.13
C ASN A 346 -3.62 -5.81 7.31
N ASN A 347 -4.92 -5.63 7.10
CA ASN A 347 -5.84 -5.13 8.11
C ASN A 347 -6.44 -6.29 8.92
N LEU A 348 -5.75 -6.66 10.00
CA LEU A 348 -6.08 -7.79 10.84
C LEU A 348 -6.85 -7.38 12.10
N LYS A 349 -8.02 -7.99 12.30
CA LYS A 349 -8.74 -7.98 13.59
C LYS A 349 -8.78 -9.40 14.14
N ASN A 350 -8.20 -9.62 15.31
CA ASN A 350 -8.09 -10.95 15.94
C ASN A 350 -7.46 -12.02 15.00
N GLY A 351 -6.47 -11.62 14.19
CA GLY A 351 -5.78 -12.52 13.25
C GLY A 351 -6.57 -12.85 11.97
N VAL A 352 -7.73 -12.21 11.76
CA VAL A 352 -8.55 -12.38 10.55
C VAL A 352 -8.41 -11.14 9.66
N THR A 353 -8.11 -11.36 8.38
CA THR A 353 -8.05 -10.31 7.34
C THR A 353 -9.38 -9.57 7.23
N PHE A 354 -9.37 -8.34 6.72
CA PHE A 354 -10.60 -7.58 6.62
C PHE A 354 -11.60 -8.23 5.65
N GLN A 355 -11.14 -8.77 4.53
CA GLN A 355 -11.95 -9.60 3.64
C GLN A 355 -12.49 -10.86 4.35
N GLY A 356 -11.68 -11.50 5.21
CA GLY A 356 -12.10 -12.65 6.01
C GLY A 356 -13.17 -12.29 7.04
N GLN A 357 -13.07 -11.12 7.66
CA GLN A 357 -14.09 -10.60 8.56
C GLN A 357 -15.43 -10.40 7.83
N ILE A 358 -15.41 -9.76 6.65
CA ILE A 358 -16.62 -9.57 5.83
C ILE A 358 -17.18 -10.92 5.38
N LYS A 359 -16.33 -11.84 4.90
CA LYS A 359 -16.74 -13.19 4.49
C LYS A 359 -17.44 -13.94 5.61
N ASN A 360 -16.91 -13.86 6.84
CA ASN A 360 -17.52 -14.47 8.02
C ASN A 360 -18.88 -13.86 8.35
N LEU A 361 -19.04 -12.54 8.23
CA LEU A 361 -20.33 -11.86 8.44
C LEU A 361 -21.38 -12.29 7.40
N LEU A 362 -20.98 -12.38 6.13
CA LEU A 362 -21.85 -12.83 5.05
C LEU A 362 -22.29 -14.28 5.25
N ASN A 363 -21.36 -15.20 5.50
CA ASN A 363 -21.67 -16.61 5.77
C ASN A 363 -22.57 -16.76 7.01
N ALA A 364 -22.33 -15.99 8.07
CA ALA A 364 -23.16 -15.98 9.26
C ALA A 364 -24.57 -15.43 8.98
N ARG A 365 -24.70 -14.44 8.07
CA ARG A 365 -25.99 -13.92 7.65
C ARG A 365 -26.76 -14.90 6.77
N GLU A 366 -26.05 -15.55 5.86
CA GLU A 366 -26.59 -16.61 4.99
C GLU A 366 -27.15 -17.78 5.79
N ALA A 367 -26.42 -18.22 6.82
CA ALA A 367 -26.88 -19.29 7.71
C ALA A 367 -28.21 -18.98 8.42
N LYS A 368 -28.59 -17.70 8.55
CA LYS A 368 -29.89 -17.29 9.09
C LYS A 368 -31.02 -17.34 8.04
N GLY A 369 -30.70 -17.40 6.75
CA GLY A 369 -31.65 -17.38 5.63
C GLY A 369 -32.31 -16.02 5.40
N CYS A 370 -32.99 -15.88 4.25
CA CYS A 370 -33.83 -14.73 3.94
C CYS A 370 -35.33 -15.08 4.06
N PRO A 371 -36.18 -14.12 4.46
CA PRO A 371 -37.62 -14.32 4.45
C PRO A 371 -38.10 -14.69 3.04
N GLY A 372 -38.73 -15.87 2.90
CA GLY A 372 -39.25 -16.34 1.62
C GLY A 372 -38.30 -17.24 0.82
N ASP A 373 -37.07 -17.49 1.29
CA ASP A 373 -36.24 -18.55 0.71
C ASP A 373 -36.96 -19.91 0.89
N PRO A 374 -36.92 -20.82 -0.11
CA PRO A 374 -37.43 -22.17 0.07
C PRO A 374 -36.70 -22.82 1.24
N VAL A 375 -37.43 -23.16 2.31
CA VAL A 375 -36.86 -23.92 3.42
C VAL A 375 -36.35 -25.24 2.87
N THR A 376 -35.04 -25.42 2.79
CA THR A 376 -34.43 -26.72 2.50
C THR A 376 -34.55 -27.58 3.76
N SER A 377 -35.78 -27.99 4.10
CA SER A 377 -36.01 -29.05 5.07
C SER A 377 -35.89 -30.38 4.35
N THR A 378 -34.90 -31.18 4.75
CA THR A 378 -34.86 -32.62 4.50
C THR A 378 -36.05 -33.30 5.15
N SER A 379 -37.23 -33.31 4.52
CA SER A 379 -38.31 -34.31 4.77
C SER A 379 -39.32 -34.34 3.62
N GLN A 380 -39.90 -35.52 3.42
CA GLN A 380 -40.74 -35.97 2.30
C GLN A 380 -42.03 -35.17 2.03
N SER A 381 -42.35 -35.08 0.72
CA SER A 381 -43.66 -35.21 0.07
C SER A 381 -44.90 -34.52 0.66
N GLY A 382 -45.52 -33.63 -0.13
CA GLY A 382 -46.90 -33.19 0.09
C GLY A 382 -47.27 -31.90 -0.64
N THR A 383 -47.99 -32.04 -1.76
CA THR A 383 -48.59 -31.01 -2.60
C THR A 383 -49.55 -30.07 -1.84
N VAL A 384 -49.66 -28.79 -2.23
CA VAL A 384 -50.92 -28.06 -2.55
C VAL A 384 -50.69 -26.53 -2.65
N SER A 385 -51.24 -25.95 -3.72
CA SER A 385 -51.35 -24.53 -4.09
C SER A 385 -52.08 -23.63 -3.07
N SER A 386 -51.79 -22.32 -3.05
CA SER A 386 -52.77 -21.27 -3.43
C SER A 386 -52.27 -19.82 -3.20
N THR A 387 -52.34 -19.04 -4.28
CA THR A 387 -52.80 -17.64 -4.47
C THR A 387 -52.69 -16.53 -3.39
N THR A 388 -51.96 -15.47 -3.79
CA THR A 388 -52.32 -14.02 -3.83
C THR A 388 -53.20 -13.39 -2.74
N MET A 389 -52.75 -12.26 -2.16
CA MET A 389 -53.13 -10.90 -2.60
C MET A 389 -52.53 -9.81 -1.68
N ALA A 390 -52.26 -8.67 -2.30
CA ALA A 390 -51.67 -7.45 -1.76
C ALA A 390 -52.69 -6.57 -1.00
N THR A 391 -52.21 -5.66 -0.14
CA THR A 391 -52.84 -4.33 -0.01
C THR A 391 -51.88 -3.25 0.50
N ARG A 392 -51.97 -2.09 -0.16
CA ARG A 392 -51.49 -0.73 0.18
C ARG A 392 -51.95 -0.28 1.59
N THR A 393 -51.50 0.81 2.23
CA THR A 393 -51.70 2.21 1.80
C THR A 393 -51.07 3.22 2.80
N THR A 394 -50.56 4.34 2.24
CA THR A 394 -50.55 5.76 2.71
C THR A 394 -49.86 6.20 4.02
N THR A 395 -48.82 7.06 3.98
CA THR A 395 -48.77 8.55 3.85
C THR A 395 -49.47 9.35 4.95
N ALA A 396 -48.73 10.20 5.68
CA ALA A 396 -49.04 11.63 5.86
C ALA A 396 -47.90 12.37 6.60
N SER A 397 -47.82 13.66 6.27
CA SER A 397 -46.76 14.63 6.54
C SER A 397 -47.24 15.67 7.55
N SER A 398 -46.34 16.36 8.25
CA SER A 398 -46.63 17.71 8.78
C SER A 398 -45.37 18.53 9.07
N THR A 399 -45.49 19.80 8.73
CA THR A 399 -44.53 20.91 8.62
C THR A 399 -44.48 21.76 9.90
N SER A 400 -43.36 22.45 10.18
CA SER A 400 -43.37 23.75 10.89
C SER A 400 -42.08 24.58 10.67
N THR A 401 -42.28 25.88 10.47
CA THR A 401 -41.35 27.00 10.20
C THR A 401 -40.70 27.57 11.49
N PRO A 402 -39.73 28.53 11.39
CA PRO A 402 -38.62 28.71 12.33
C PRO A 402 -38.73 29.89 13.31
N THR A 403 -37.89 29.88 14.35
CA THR A 403 -37.66 31.02 15.26
C THR A 403 -36.16 31.21 15.54
N THR A 404 -35.71 32.46 15.46
CA THR A 404 -34.34 32.97 15.73
C THR A 404 -34.20 33.55 17.15
N SER A 405 -33.11 33.24 17.88
CA SER A 405 -32.40 34.20 18.77
C SER A 405 -31.09 33.64 19.40
N GLN A 406 -29.99 34.36 19.12
CA GLN A 406 -28.71 34.60 19.83
C GLN A 406 -27.80 33.49 20.43
N PRO A 407 -26.46 33.74 20.48
CA PRO A 407 -25.42 32.72 20.69
C PRO A 407 -25.00 32.56 22.16
N PRO A 408 -24.54 31.36 22.54
CA PRO A 408 -23.50 31.23 23.55
C PRO A 408 -22.35 30.32 23.09
N THR A 409 -21.14 30.85 23.26
CA THR A 409 -19.96 30.20 23.84
C THR A 409 -19.57 28.81 23.33
N SER A 410 -18.56 28.75 22.45
CA SER A 410 -17.92 27.49 22.05
C SER A 410 -17.02 26.94 23.15
N THR A 411 -17.47 25.89 23.82
CA THR A 411 -16.61 24.92 24.52
C THR A 411 -16.06 23.91 23.53
N ILE A 412 -14.72 23.79 23.50
CA ILE A 412 -13.95 22.83 22.72
C ILE A 412 -14.02 21.44 23.35
N ILE A 413 -14.34 20.41 22.56
CA ILE A 413 -13.83 19.04 22.71
C ILE A 413 -13.74 18.43 21.30
N ASP A 414 -12.53 18.25 20.75
CA ASP A 414 -12.02 17.02 20.10
C ASP A 414 -10.78 17.34 19.22
N GLY A 415 -9.72 16.55 19.40
CA GLY A 415 -8.31 16.87 19.10
C GLY A 415 -7.85 16.77 17.64
N THR A 416 -8.63 17.21 16.66
CA THR A 416 -8.21 17.26 15.24
C THR A 416 -8.27 18.65 14.60
N SER A 417 -8.55 19.69 15.38
CA SER A 417 -8.37 21.09 14.95
C SER A 417 -7.26 21.77 15.74
N TYR A 418 -6.26 22.31 15.04
CA TYR A 418 -5.24 23.16 15.65
C TYR A 418 -5.76 24.59 15.70
N PRO A 419 -5.69 25.26 16.86
CA PRO A 419 -6.13 26.66 16.95
C PRO A 419 -5.33 27.54 15.99
N ASN A 420 -6.02 28.47 15.32
CA ASN A 420 -5.35 29.54 14.58
C ASN A 420 -4.52 30.40 15.54
N PRO A 421 -3.36 30.93 15.10
CA PRO A 421 -2.53 31.76 15.95
C PRO A 421 -3.27 33.06 16.33
N PRO A 422 -3.24 33.48 17.61
CA PRO A 422 -3.96 34.66 18.08
C PRO A 422 -3.25 35.99 17.75
N ALA A 423 -2.06 35.94 17.15
CA ALA A 423 -1.26 37.07 16.71
C ALA A 423 -0.39 36.64 15.50
N PRO A 424 0.25 37.58 14.77
CA PRO A 424 1.14 37.23 13.68
C PRO A 424 2.21 36.23 14.12
N THR A 425 2.44 35.20 13.31
CA THR A 425 3.53 34.24 13.49
C THR A 425 4.68 34.59 12.58
N VAL A 426 5.88 34.16 12.96
CA VAL A 426 7.05 34.20 12.09
C VAL A 426 7.06 32.91 11.27
N VAL A 427 7.62 32.95 10.05
CA VAL A 427 7.89 31.74 9.25
C VAL A 427 8.59 30.71 10.13
N GLY A 428 8.22 29.43 10.07
CA GLY A 428 8.85 28.36 10.87
C GLY A 428 8.12 27.95 12.15
N SER A 429 7.02 28.61 12.53
CA SER A 429 6.10 28.06 13.54
C SER A 429 5.28 26.90 12.96
N THR A 430 5.18 25.80 13.69
CA THR A 430 4.48 24.59 13.21
C THR A 430 2.98 24.83 13.00
N PRO A 431 2.39 24.37 11.88
CA PRO A 431 0.95 24.42 11.66
C PRO A 431 0.19 23.41 12.54
N LYS A 432 0.88 22.43 13.14
CA LYS A 432 0.33 21.44 14.08
C LYS A 432 0.40 21.92 15.54
N CYS A 433 0.25 23.22 15.75
CA CYS A 433 0.37 23.80 17.07
C CYS A 433 -0.90 23.58 17.90
N LYS A 434 -0.79 22.84 19.00
CA LYS A 434 -1.89 22.63 19.95
C LYS A 434 -2.11 23.82 20.87
N GLN A 435 -1.08 24.63 21.12
CA GLN A 435 -1.18 25.80 22.00
C GLN A 435 -0.23 26.92 21.58
N TRP A 436 -0.78 28.13 21.39
CA TRP A 436 -0.02 29.34 21.05
C TRP A 436 0.25 30.22 22.26
N TYR A 437 1.41 30.88 22.28
CA TYR A 437 1.77 31.91 23.24
C TYR A 437 2.14 33.20 22.52
N VAL A 438 1.54 34.33 22.92
CA VAL A 438 1.92 35.67 22.42
C VAL A 438 3.06 36.22 23.27
N ILE A 439 4.20 36.44 22.65
CA ILE A 439 5.43 36.95 23.28
C ILE A 439 5.17 38.34 23.86
N LYS A 440 5.58 38.57 25.12
CA LYS A 440 5.54 39.87 25.78
C LYS A 440 6.92 40.53 25.77
N ASN A 441 6.94 41.86 25.95
CA ASN A 441 8.20 42.59 26.05
C ASN A 441 9.01 42.10 27.27
N GLY A 442 10.23 41.62 27.02
CA GLY A 442 11.11 41.04 28.04
C GLY A 442 11.05 39.51 28.21
N ASP A 443 10.19 38.80 27.44
CA ASP A 443 10.19 37.34 27.45
C ASP A 443 11.49 36.75 26.87
N THR A 444 11.86 35.56 27.34
CA THR A 444 12.97 34.75 26.80
C THR A 444 12.49 33.32 26.56
N CYS A 445 13.11 32.59 25.63
CA CYS A 445 12.70 31.21 25.34
C CYS A 445 12.79 30.28 26.54
N PRO A 446 13.83 30.32 27.40
CA PRO A 446 13.82 29.57 28.66
C PRO A 446 12.65 29.95 29.57
N GLY A 447 12.31 31.24 29.66
CA GLY A 447 11.18 31.72 30.46
C GLY A 447 9.82 31.26 29.90
N ILE A 448 9.66 31.26 28.57
CA ILE A 448 8.48 30.72 27.89
C ILE A 448 8.40 29.21 28.12
N ALA A 449 9.49 28.49 27.92
CA ALA A 449 9.55 27.04 28.06
C ALA A 449 9.16 26.61 29.49
N ALA A 450 9.76 27.23 30.51
CA ALA A 450 9.43 26.98 31.91
C ALA A 450 7.96 27.26 32.25
N LYS A 451 7.32 28.24 31.58
CA LYS A 451 5.91 28.60 31.80
C LYS A 451 4.93 27.53 31.30
N PHE A 452 5.34 26.75 30.31
CA PHE A 452 4.48 25.72 29.70
C PHE A 452 4.92 24.30 30.04
N ASP A 453 5.85 24.14 30.98
CA ASP A 453 6.44 22.86 31.39
C ASP A 453 7.01 22.07 30.20
N VAL A 454 7.68 22.79 29.30
CA VAL A 454 8.36 22.24 28.13
C VAL A 454 9.82 22.66 28.14
N THR A 455 10.64 21.96 27.38
CA THR A 455 12.04 22.31 27.19
C THR A 455 12.19 23.45 26.19
N LYS A 456 13.27 24.23 26.33
CA LYS A 456 13.64 25.21 25.30
C LYS A 456 13.79 24.55 23.93
N THR A 457 14.30 23.32 23.90
CA THR A 457 14.45 22.53 22.68
C THR A 457 13.09 22.27 22.01
N GLU A 458 12.05 21.93 22.78
CA GLU A 458 10.69 21.79 22.24
C GLU A 458 10.11 23.12 21.73
N VAL A 459 10.34 24.23 22.43
CA VAL A 459 9.93 25.57 21.96
C VAL A 459 10.63 25.92 20.63
N ASN A 460 11.92 25.63 20.49
CA ASN A 460 12.66 25.83 19.24
C ASN A 460 12.24 24.83 18.14
N LEU A 461 11.94 23.58 18.50
CA LEU A 461 11.47 22.53 17.59
C LEU A 461 10.12 22.90 16.95
N TRP A 462 9.22 23.50 17.74
CA TRP A 462 7.91 23.93 17.26
C TRP A 462 7.95 25.31 16.58
N ASN A 463 9.06 26.04 16.68
CA ASN A 463 9.25 27.39 16.11
C ASN A 463 10.66 27.54 15.52
N THR A 464 10.87 26.97 14.34
CA THR A 464 12.20 26.71 13.75
C THR A 464 12.97 27.97 13.35
N TYR A 465 12.29 29.12 13.24
CA TYR A 465 12.95 30.40 12.99
C TYR A 465 13.53 31.02 14.26
N ILE A 466 13.09 30.63 15.45
CA ILE A 466 13.69 31.07 16.71
C ILE A 466 15.09 30.46 16.79
N ASN A 467 16.10 31.34 16.84
CA ASN A 467 17.48 30.89 16.92
C ASN A 467 17.79 30.32 18.32
N MET A 468 18.89 29.56 18.43
CA MET A 468 19.29 28.94 19.71
C MET A 468 19.64 29.98 20.79
N GLY A 469 19.94 31.23 20.42
CA GLY A 469 20.15 32.33 21.37
C GLY A 469 18.86 32.97 21.86
N CYS A 470 17.71 32.64 21.27
CA CYS A 470 16.43 33.33 21.44
C CYS A 470 16.54 34.86 21.27
N THR A 471 17.44 35.33 20.42
CA THR A 471 17.69 36.77 20.22
C THR A 471 16.78 37.39 19.15
N ASN A 472 15.98 36.58 18.47
CA ASN A 472 15.13 36.97 17.34
C ASN A 472 13.64 36.71 17.58
N ILE A 473 13.19 36.84 18.83
CA ILE A 473 11.77 36.88 19.18
C ILE A 473 11.30 38.33 19.33
N TRP A 474 10.05 38.60 18.94
CA TRP A 474 9.47 39.94 18.98
C TRP A 474 8.20 39.96 19.81
N ALA A 475 8.04 41.01 20.63
CA ALA A 475 6.80 41.21 21.38
C ALA A 475 5.60 41.31 20.43
N ASN A 476 4.46 40.79 20.86
CA ASN A 476 3.20 40.70 20.14
C ASN A 476 3.17 39.70 18.96
N TYR A 477 4.17 38.83 18.82
CA TYR A 477 4.13 37.68 17.90
C TYR A 477 3.74 36.39 18.63
N ALA A 478 3.06 35.49 17.93
CA ALA A 478 2.68 34.17 18.45
C ALA A 478 3.75 33.12 18.16
N VAL A 479 4.04 32.28 19.17
CA VAL A 479 4.91 31.10 19.08
C VAL A 479 4.22 29.87 19.63
N CYS A 480 4.52 28.70 19.05
CA CYS A 480 3.95 27.44 19.49
C CYS A 480 4.62 26.94 20.79
N VAL A 481 3.81 26.55 21.76
CA VAL A 481 4.28 26.05 23.07
C VAL A 481 3.69 24.70 23.44
N SER A 482 2.99 24.05 22.50
CA SER A 482 2.58 22.65 22.60
C SER A 482 2.28 22.13 21.20
N SER A 483 2.82 20.96 20.84
CA SER A 483 2.63 20.32 19.54
C SER A 483 2.87 18.81 19.66
N PRO A 484 2.25 17.95 18.83
CA PRO A 484 2.52 16.52 18.84
C PRO A 484 3.89 16.15 18.22
N ILE A 485 4.66 17.14 17.77
CA ILE A 485 6.01 16.95 17.21
C ILE A 485 6.99 16.68 18.38
N VAL A 486 7.55 15.46 18.46
CA VAL A 486 8.57 15.03 19.44
C VAL A 486 9.91 14.74 18.75
N GLU A 487 11.01 14.64 19.51
CA GLU A 487 12.31 14.23 18.96
C GLU A 487 12.31 12.74 18.56
N ASP A 488 12.27 12.45 17.25
CA ASP A 488 12.60 11.12 16.69
C ASP A 488 14.05 11.18 16.16
N TYR A 489 14.89 10.25 16.61
CA TYR A 489 16.27 10.05 16.14
C TYR A 489 16.53 8.56 15.89
N TRP A 490 17.65 8.27 15.22
CA TRP A 490 18.01 6.93 14.76
C TRP A 490 18.07 5.89 15.88
N SER A 491 17.66 4.66 15.59
CA SER A 491 17.63 3.55 16.56
C SER A 491 19.02 3.27 17.11
N SER A 492 19.15 3.18 18.44
CA SER A 492 20.43 2.84 19.09
C SER A 492 20.84 1.40 18.75
N VAL A 493 22.03 1.23 18.18
CA VAL A 493 22.67 -0.08 17.92
C VAL A 493 23.42 -0.56 19.15
N GLY A 494 23.95 0.37 19.95
CA GLY A 494 24.63 0.09 21.22
C GLY A 494 26.05 0.66 21.28
N CYS A 495 26.83 0.24 22.28
CA CYS A 495 28.18 0.74 22.53
C CYS A 495 29.23 -0.12 21.83
N PHE A 496 30.09 0.48 21.02
CA PHE A 496 31.17 -0.21 20.30
C PHE A 496 32.53 0.17 20.86
N THR A 497 33.50 -0.75 20.80
CA THR A 497 34.91 -0.37 20.92
C THR A 497 35.25 0.60 19.80
N ASP A 498 36.15 1.55 20.03
CA ASP A 498 36.68 2.44 18.99
C ASP A 498 38.21 2.57 19.15
N SER A 499 38.87 3.15 18.17
CA SER A 499 40.28 3.50 18.25
C SER A 499 40.60 4.67 17.34
N GLN A 500 41.38 5.62 17.85
CA GLN A 500 41.84 6.77 17.06
C GLN A 500 42.65 6.38 15.83
N SER A 501 43.37 5.25 15.86
CA SER A 501 44.16 4.75 14.71
C SER A 501 43.36 3.87 13.75
N ALA A 502 42.19 3.39 14.17
CA ALA A 502 41.30 2.54 13.38
C ALA A 502 39.87 2.77 13.86
N ARG A 503 39.19 3.75 13.26
CA ARG A 503 37.86 4.16 13.75
C ARG A 503 36.76 3.15 13.45
N THR A 504 35.77 3.06 14.33
CA THR A 504 34.53 2.28 14.16
C THR A 504 33.64 2.87 13.06
N LEU A 505 33.49 4.19 13.04
CA LEU A 505 32.90 4.97 11.95
C LEU A 505 33.94 5.98 11.47
N ALA A 506 34.25 5.98 10.17
CA ALA A 506 35.43 6.69 9.66
C ALA A 506 35.26 8.21 9.53
N VAL A 507 34.03 8.72 9.43
CA VAL A 507 33.78 10.11 9.01
C VAL A 507 33.40 10.97 10.21
N ARG A 508 34.34 11.76 10.73
CA ARG A 508 34.05 12.75 11.79
C ARG A 508 33.26 13.93 11.21
N MET A 509 32.06 14.16 11.71
CA MET A 509 31.28 15.36 11.42
C MET A 509 31.52 16.40 12.50
N THR A 510 32.09 17.54 12.10
CA THR A 510 32.32 18.66 13.03
C THR A 510 31.13 19.61 12.97
N LEU A 511 30.38 19.72 14.07
CA LEU A 511 29.12 20.47 14.09
C LEU A 511 29.25 21.77 14.91
N PRO A 512 28.57 22.86 14.52
CA PRO A 512 28.60 24.11 15.26
C PRO A 512 28.16 23.92 16.72
N ASN A 513 28.99 24.39 17.66
CA ASN A 513 28.74 24.29 19.10
C ASN A 513 28.61 22.84 19.63
N GLU A 514 29.17 21.84 18.96
CA GLU A 514 29.06 20.41 19.34
C GLU A 514 29.29 20.15 20.84
N LYS A 515 30.25 20.85 21.46
CA LYS A 515 30.57 20.71 22.89
C LYS A 515 29.46 21.16 23.84
N THR A 516 28.47 21.93 23.39
CA THR A 516 27.39 22.45 24.23
C THR A 516 26.00 22.02 23.77
N VAL A 517 25.83 21.63 22.51
CA VAL A 517 24.49 21.31 21.96
C VAL A 517 24.34 19.88 21.48
N MET A 518 25.39 19.05 21.42
CA MET A 518 25.30 17.73 20.80
C MET A 518 24.24 16.84 21.46
N THR A 519 23.43 16.19 20.62
CA THR A 519 22.45 15.15 20.94
C THR A 519 22.55 14.02 19.91
N PRO A 520 21.99 12.83 20.18
CA PRO A 520 21.88 11.78 19.17
C PRO A 520 21.17 12.24 17.91
N LYS A 521 20.12 13.05 18.05
CA LYS A 521 19.38 13.62 16.93
C LYS A 521 20.25 14.52 16.06
N ILE A 522 21.01 15.43 16.66
CA ILE A 522 21.88 16.34 15.91
C ILE A 522 22.93 15.57 15.13
N CYS A 523 23.51 14.52 15.73
CA CYS A 523 24.46 13.67 15.05
C CYS A 523 23.81 12.82 13.96
N SER A 524 22.66 12.19 14.23
CA SER A 524 21.94 11.39 13.24
C SER A 524 21.45 12.21 12.07
N ASP A 525 20.92 13.42 12.30
CA ASP A 525 20.45 14.31 11.23
C ASP A 525 21.63 14.80 10.38
N ALA A 526 22.77 15.10 10.99
CA ALA A 526 23.99 15.44 10.26
C ALA A 526 24.53 14.27 9.42
N CYS A 527 24.51 13.05 9.96
CA CYS A 527 24.87 11.85 9.22
C CYS A 527 23.88 11.56 8.09
N ALA A 528 22.58 11.74 8.32
CA ALA A 528 21.53 11.61 7.30
C ALA A 528 21.76 12.58 6.15
N ALA A 529 22.01 13.85 6.49
CA ALA A 529 22.28 14.94 5.55
C ALA A 529 23.65 14.82 4.85
N ALA A 530 24.51 13.92 5.30
CA ALA A 530 25.74 13.56 4.61
C ALA A 530 25.61 12.21 3.85
N GLY A 531 24.43 11.58 3.89
CA GLY A 531 24.18 10.30 3.24
C GLY A 531 24.90 9.13 3.88
N TYR A 532 25.00 9.14 5.20
CA TYR A 532 25.39 7.97 5.98
C TYR A 532 24.14 7.33 6.57
N ARG A 533 24.23 6.04 6.91
CA ARG A 533 23.14 5.31 7.59
C ARG A 533 23.49 4.92 9.03
N LEU A 534 24.74 5.13 9.43
CA LEU A 534 25.23 4.99 10.78
C LEU A 534 25.70 6.35 11.28
N ALA A 535 25.28 6.67 12.50
CA ALA A 535 25.75 7.79 13.28
C ALA A 535 26.36 7.25 14.56
N GLY A 536 27.42 7.87 15.04
CA GLY A 536 28.17 7.43 16.21
C GLY A 536 28.56 8.63 17.04
N LEU A 537 28.36 8.53 18.34
CA LEU A 537 28.80 9.55 19.29
C LEU A 537 29.92 9.01 20.15
N GLU A 538 31.05 9.70 20.13
CA GLU A 538 32.21 9.43 20.98
C GLU A 538 32.50 10.63 21.89
N TYR A 539 33.10 10.35 23.05
CA TYR A 539 33.62 11.38 23.96
C TYR A 539 32.59 12.44 24.41
N GLY A 540 31.30 12.07 24.42
CA GLY A 540 30.18 12.92 24.84
C GLY A 540 29.63 13.85 23.77
N PHE A 541 30.41 14.21 22.74
CA PHE A 541 29.99 15.22 21.76
C PHE A 541 30.52 15.00 20.34
N GLU A 542 31.45 14.08 20.10
CA GLU A 542 32.05 13.92 18.78
C GLU A 542 31.14 13.06 17.90
N CYS A 543 30.65 13.63 16.81
CA CYS A 543 29.80 12.92 15.87
C CYS A 543 30.63 12.26 14.78
N PHE A 544 30.36 10.99 14.52
CA PHE A 544 30.96 10.19 13.46
C PHE A 544 29.87 9.54 12.63
N CYS A 545 30.14 9.33 11.34
CA CYS A 545 29.20 8.73 10.42
C CYS A 545 29.87 7.67 9.56
N ASP A 546 29.08 6.71 9.09
CA ASP A 546 29.52 5.75 8.09
C ASP A 546 28.33 5.04 7.42
N THR A 547 28.62 4.26 6.38
CA THR A 547 27.65 3.33 5.78
C THR A 547 27.84 1.90 6.28
N ALA A 548 28.89 1.62 7.04
CA ALA A 548 29.11 0.33 7.71
C ALA A 548 30.08 0.50 8.90
N VAL A 549 30.00 -0.42 9.88
CA VAL A 549 31.02 -0.52 10.94
C VAL A 549 32.34 -1.01 10.35
N ARG A 550 33.43 -0.32 10.65
CA ARG A 550 34.77 -0.60 10.10
C ARG A 550 35.68 -1.33 11.09
N ASN A 551 36.81 -1.80 10.55
CA ASN A 551 37.97 -2.31 11.29
C ASN A 551 37.67 -3.43 12.30
N ASN A 552 36.57 -4.18 12.09
CA ASN A 552 36.10 -5.26 12.97
C ASN A 552 35.92 -4.84 14.44
N HIS A 553 35.62 -3.57 14.70
CA HIS A 553 35.26 -3.12 16.04
C HIS A 553 33.97 -3.81 16.50
N ALA A 554 33.95 -4.17 17.77
CA ALA A 554 32.92 -5.03 18.33
C ALA A 554 32.03 -4.26 19.30
N LEU A 555 30.76 -4.67 19.37
CA LEU A 555 29.86 -4.24 20.43
C LEU A 555 30.47 -4.64 21.79
N THR A 556 30.45 -3.72 22.74
CA THR A 556 30.94 -3.88 24.11
C THR A 556 29.83 -3.51 25.09
N PRO A 557 29.63 -4.26 26.19
CA PRO A 557 28.56 -3.99 27.13
C PRO A 557 28.82 -2.76 28.02
N SER A 558 29.99 -2.13 27.93
CA SER A 558 30.38 -1.03 28.81
C SER A 558 31.37 -0.06 28.16
N GLY A 559 31.43 1.15 28.74
CA GLY A 559 32.39 2.20 28.40
C GLY A 559 31.80 3.42 27.68
N CYS A 560 30.55 3.35 27.22
CA CYS A 560 29.83 4.51 26.71
C CYS A 560 29.03 5.19 27.83
N THR A 561 29.72 5.98 28.65
CA THR A 561 29.18 6.52 29.91
C THR A 561 29.17 8.05 29.97
N MET A 562 29.55 8.74 28.89
CA MET A 562 29.60 10.20 28.85
C MET A 562 28.25 10.77 28.40
N PRO A 563 27.63 11.68 29.17
CA PRO A 563 26.36 12.27 28.79
C PRO A 563 26.50 13.26 27.63
N CYS A 564 25.45 13.38 26.82
CA CYS A 564 25.38 14.36 25.73
C CYS A 564 25.20 15.77 26.31
N PRO A 565 25.95 16.79 25.87
CA PRO A 565 25.84 18.14 26.41
C PRO A 565 24.48 18.81 26.09
N GLY A 566 23.89 18.52 24.94
CA GLY A 566 22.55 18.98 24.57
C GLY A 566 21.41 18.11 25.11
N ALA A 567 21.71 16.93 25.66
CA ALA A 567 20.74 15.99 26.24
C ALA A 567 21.38 15.22 27.42
N PRO A 568 21.54 15.84 28.60
CA PRO A 568 22.31 15.26 29.71
C PRO A 568 21.80 13.92 30.24
N GLY A 569 20.55 13.54 29.92
CA GLY A 569 19.95 12.25 30.26
C GLY A 569 20.27 11.11 29.28
N ILE A 570 21.00 11.36 28.20
CA ILE A 570 21.38 10.38 27.18
C ILE A 570 22.91 10.23 27.14
N MET A 571 23.40 9.01 26.93
CA MET A 571 24.85 8.74 26.80
C MET A 571 25.30 8.86 25.33
N CYS A 572 26.38 9.59 25.12
CA CYS A 572 27.01 9.94 23.84
C CYS A 572 28.46 9.40 23.78
N GLY A 573 28.66 8.11 24.06
CA GLY A 573 29.95 7.44 23.97
C GLY A 573 30.84 7.58 25.20
N GLY A 574 32.14 7.44 25.01
CA GLY A 574 33.20 7.48 26.02
C GLY A 574 34.59 7.48 25.38
N SER A 575 35.65 7.33 26.17
CA SER A 575 37.02 7.24 25.63
C SER A 575 37.20 5.92 24.86
N ASP A 576 37.51 5.99 23.56
CA ASP A 576 37.63 4.83 22.66
C ASP A 576 36.34 3.98 22.66
N ARG A 577 35.18 4.62 22.84
CA ARG A 577 33.87 3.97 22.98
C ARG A 577 32.80 4.81 22.29
N MET A 578 32.14 4.21 21.30
CA MET A 578 31.19 4.94 20.46
C MET A 578 29.76 4.39 20.64
N ASN A 579 28.81 5.25 20.97
CA ASN A 579 27.38 4.92 20.89
C ASN A 579 26.95 5.01 19.44
N LEU A 580 26.57 3.89 18.82
CA LEU A 580 26.10 3.84 17.43
C LEU A 580 24.58 3.92 17.36
N TYR A 581 24.10 4.61 16.33
CA TYR A 581 22.71 4.80 15.96
C TYR A 581 22.56 4.53 14.45
N ARG A 582 21.44 3.95 14.03
CA ARG A 582 21.21 3.56 12.63
C ARG A 582 19.88 4.09 12.10
N LEU A 583 19.89 4.53 10.84
CA LEU A 583 18.75 5.12 10.12
C LEU A 583 17.60 4.12 9.88
N ASP A 584 17.83 2.82 10.01
CA ASP A 584 16.83 1.81 9.68
C ASP A 584 15.96 1.43 10.91
N LYS A 585 14.70 1.86 10.95
CA LYS A 585 13.65 1.09 11.64
C LYS A 585 13.32 -0.09 10.70
N TYR A 586 13.83 -1.28 11.03
CA TYR A 586 13.39 -2.50 10.35
C TYR A 586 11.87 -2.67 10.53
N LYS A 587 11.22 -3.35 9.58
CA LYS A 587 9.85 -3.80 9.81
C LYS A 587 9.93 -5.04 10.70
N ASP A 588 9.55 -4.90 11.97
CA ASP A 588 9.32 -6.05 12.84
C ASP A 588 8.14 -6.83 12.26
N MET A 589 8.41 -8.04 11.76
CA MET A 589 7.40 -8.90 11.17
C MET A 589 6.64 -9.70 12.24
N GLY A 590 7.06 -9.61 13.50
CA GLY A 590 6.47 -10.29 14.62
C GLY A 590 7.13 -11.63 14.95
N CYS A 591 6.47 -12.38 15.82
CA CYS A 591 6.90 -13.69 16.27
C CYS A 591 6.40 -14.80 15.33
N TYR A 592 7.25 -15.79 15.05
CA TYR A 592 6.91 -16.96 14.23
C TYR A 592 7.30 -18.26 14.93
N THR A 593 6.61 -19.35 14.57
CA THR A 593 6.98 -20.71 14.98
C THR A 593 8.22 -21.16 14.23
N ASP A 594 9.29 -21.52 14.93
CA ASP A 594 10.54 -21.98 14.33
C ASP A 594 10.94 -23.32 14.93
N VAL A 595 10.66 -24.41 14.23
CA VAL A 595 10.97 -25.76 14.73
C VAL A 595 12.13 -26.36 13.94
N THR A 596 12.92 -27.21 14.57
CA THR A 596 14.15 -27.79 13.99
C THR A 596 13.91 -28.55 12.68
N THR A 597 12.72 -29.10 12.47
CA THR A 597 12.31 -29.85 11.26
C THR A 597 11.70 -28.98 10.17
N SER A 598 11.40 -27.71 10.45
CA SER A 598 10.77 -26.76 9.52
C SER A 598 11.14 -25.33 9.92
N ARG A 599 12.34 -24.91 9.49
CA ARG A 599 12.89 -23.59 9.83
C ARG A 599 12.14 -22.47 9.13
N THR A 600 11.88 -21.40 9.89
CA THR A 600 11.23 -20.17 9.41
C THR A 600 12.11 -19.40 8.45
N LEU A 601 13.42 -19.39 8.73
CA LEU A 601 14.46 -18.75 7.93
C LEU A 601 15.53 -19.79 7.58
N GLU A 602 15.98 -19.78 6.34
CA GLU A 602 16.71 -20.89 5.71
C GLU A 602 18.14 -21.07 6.23
N LYS A 603 18.77 -19.99 6.71
CA LYS A 603 20.20 -19.96 6.98
C LYS A 603 20.53 -19.40 8.36
N GLN A 604 21.09 -20.21 9.24
CA GLN A 604 21.72 -19.71 10.46
C GLN A 604 23.06 -19.03 10.13
N ILE A 605 23.29 -17.85 10.70
CA ILE A 605 24.59 -17.17 10.70
C ILE A 605 25.12 -17.16 12.12
N ILE A 606 26.36 -17.65 12.29
CA ILE A 606 27.03 -17.67 13.60
C ILE A 606 27.78 -16.37 13.79
N ILE A 607 27.41 -15.60 14.82
CA ILE A 607 28.03 -14.33 15.16
C ILE A 607 28.97 -14.55 16.36
N ALA A 608 30.19 -14.02 16.27
CA ALA A 608 31.17 -14.13 17.35
C ALA A 608 30.60 -13.51 18.64
N ASN A 609 30.71 -14.22 19.76
CA ASN A 609 30.18 -13.81 21.07
C ASN A 609 28.65 -13.58 21.11
N GLN A 610 27.85 -14.14 20.19
CA GLN A 610 26.39 -13.95 20.14
C GLN A 610 25.66 -14.17 21.48
N ASN A 611 26.20 -15.03 22.35
CA ASN A 611 25.64 -15.30 23.68
C ASN A 611 25.68 -14.09 24.64
N THR A 612 26.49 -13.08 24.35
CA THR A 612 26.64 -11.87 25.18
C THR A 612 26.28 -10.59 24.42
N ILE A 613 26.45 -10.56 23.11
CA ILE A 613 26.30 -9.33 22.33
C ILE A 613 25.06 -9.30 21.43
N LEU A 614 24.38 -10.42 21.19
CA LEU A 614 23.35 -10.43 20.14
C LEU A 614 22.20 -9.48 20.49
N THR A 615 21.84 -8.65 19.50
CA THR A 615 20.58 -7.91 19.42
C THR A 615 19.91 -8.24 18.09
N ARG A 616 18.66 -7.83 17.93
CA ARG A 616 17.94 -7.88 16.65
C ARG A 616 18.73 -7.20 15.53
N GLU A 617 19.28 -6.03 15.82
CA GLU A 617 20.03 -5.19 14.90
C GLU A 617 21.33 -5.85 14.44
N ILE A 618 22.04 -6.51 15.37
CA ILE A 618 23.28 -7.25 15.05
C ILE A 618 23.00 -8.45 14.15
N CYS A 619 21.92 -9.19 14.44
CA CYS A 619 21.52 -10.30 13.59
C CYS A 619 21.17 -9.82 12.17
N GLN A 620 20.42 -8.72 12.10
CA GLN A 620 20.09 -8.09 10.83
C GLN A 620 21.34 -7.70 10.04
N ASP A 621 22.30 -6.98 10.63
CA ASP A 621 23.52 -6.56 9.92
C ASP A 621 24.31 -7.77 9.38
N ALA A 622 24.35 -8.87 10.14
CA ALA A 622 25.01 -10.10 9.69
C ALA A 622 24.27 -10.74 8.51
N CYS A 623 22.94 -10.79 8.54
CA CYS A 623 22.12 -11.29 7.43
C CYS A 623 22.24 -10.41 6.18
N GLU A 624 22.23 -9.09 6.35
CA GLU A 624 22.40 -8.13 5.26
C GLU A 624 23.78 -8.25 4.61
N LYS A 625 24.84 -8.31 5.42
CA LYS A 625 26.20 -8.53 4.92
C LYS A 625 26.34 -9.85 4.15
N ALA A 626 25.50 -10.83 4.47
CA ALA A 626 25.44 -12.11 3.77
C ALA A 626 24.43 -12.14 2.60
N GLY A 627 23.76 -11.02 2.29
CA GLY A 627 22.88 -10.87 1.15
C GLY A 627 21.40 -11.23 1.37
N TYR A 628 20.98 -11.52 2.60
CA TYR A 628 19.61 -11.91 2.93
C TYR A 628 18.72 -10.71 3.26
N ILE A 629 17.42 -10.80 2.94
CA ILE A 629 16.44 -9.72 3.11
C ILE A 629 15.59 -9.86 4.39
N TYR A 630 15.49 -11.08 4.92
CA TYR A 630 14.93 -11.36 6.23
C TYR A 630 16.04 -11.75 7.19
N SER A 631 15.93 -11.27 8.41
CA SER A 631 16.70 -11.72 9.56
C SER A 631 15.75 -12.15 10.67
N GLY A 632 16.24 -12.95 11.60
CA GLY A 632 15.44 -13.33 12.74
C GLY A 632 16.28 -13.87 13.88
N VAL A 633 15.85 -13.56 15.11
CA VAL A 633 16.51 -14.05 16.32
C VAL A 633 15.64 -15.10 16.97
N GLU A 634 16.17 -16.31 17.07
CA GLU A 634 15.56 -17.43 17.77
C GLU A 634 16.15 -17.57 19.17
N TYR A 635 15.29 -17.97 20.11
CA TYR A 635 15.58 -18.27 21.52
C TYR A 635 16.13 -17.13 22.39
N THR A 636 17.24 -16.49 22.03
CA THR A 636 17.81 -15.28 22.65
C THR A 636 19.05 -14.84 21.87
N HIS A 637 19.80 -15.78 21.31
CA HIS A 637 21.13 -15.55 20.74
C HIS A 637 21.40 -16.25 19.39
N GLN A 638 20.37 -16.80 18.72
CA GLN A 638 20.55 -17.51 17.46
C GLN A 638 20.08 -16.64 16.30
N CYS A 639 21.02 -16.23 15.44
CA CYS A 639 20.72 -15.43 14.28
C CYS A 639 20.43 -16.28 13.04
N TRP A 640 19.29 -16.06 12.42
CA TRP A 640 18.86 -16.72 11.20
C TRP A 640 18.51 -15.70 10.12
N CYS A 641 18.68 -16.10 8.86
CA CYS A 641 18.56 -15.26 7.68
C CYS A 641 17.81 -16.02 6.58
N GLY A 642 17.08 -15.30 5.74
CA GLY A 642 16.34 -15.92 4.64
C GLY A 642 15.97 -14.96 3.52
N TYR A 643 15.65 -15.53 2.36
CA TYR A 643 15.02 -14.80 1.26
C TYR A 643 13.49 -14.81 1.33
N GLY A 644 12.93 -15.65 2.19
CA GLY A 644 11.50 -15.72 2.51
C GLY A 644 11.28 -16.10 3.97
N VAL A 645 10.02 -16.03 4.41
CA VAL A 645 9.58 -16.43 5.75
C VAL A 645 8.63 -17.63 5.59
N PHE A 646 9.03 -18.80 6.08
CA PHE A 646 8.30 -20.06 5.86
C PHE A 646 7.56 -20.57 7.11
N GLY A 647 7.78 -19.92 8.25
CA GLY A 647 7.12 -20.23 9.51
C GLY A 647 5.72 -19.63 9.59
N SER A 648 4.88 -20.16 10.48
CA SER A 648 3.58 -19.58 10.79
C SER A 648 3.71 -18.48 11.85
N VAL A 649 2.86 -17.45 11.78
CA VAL A 649 2.82 -16.40 12.80
C VAL A 649 2.44 -17.00 14.16
N ALA A 650 3.17 -16.60 15.20
CA ALA A 650 2.92 -16.96 16.59
C ALA A 650 2.49 -15.72 17.39
N ALA A 651 1.87 -15.94 18.55
CA ALA A 651 1.55 -14.84 19.46
C ALA A 651 2.82 -14.08 19.84
N GLN A 652 2.78 -12.75 19.79
CA GLN A 652 3.94 -11.90 20.07
C GLN A 652 4.56 -12.17 21.44
N SER A 653 3.73 -12.52 22.43
CA SER A 653 4.14 -12.94 23.78
C SER A 653 4.96 -14.23 23.83
N SER A 654 4.98 -15.03 22.76
CA SER A 654 5.79 -16.26 22.67
C SER A 654 7.25 -15.96 22.35
N CYS A 655 7.55 -14.79 21.79
CA CYS A 655 8.90 -14.31 21.57
C CYS A 655 9.31 -13.39 22.73
N SER A 656 9.39 -13.96 23.93
CA SER A 656 9.54 -13.23 25.19
C SER A 656 10.97 -13.22 25.75
N SER A 657 11.93 -13.88 25.10
CA SER A 657 13.29 -13.98 25.63
C SER A 657 14.04 -12.67 25.43
N PRO A 658 14.70 -12.08 26.45
CA PRO A 658 15.50 -10.88 26.25
C PRO A 658 16.72 -11.13 25.35
N CYS A 659 17.13 -10.15 24.55
CA CYS A 659 18.37 -10.19 23.79
C CYS A 659 19.59 -10.02 24.74
N PRO A 660 20.69 -10.78 24.57
CA PRO A 660 21.87 -10.64 25.43
C PRO A 660 22.53 -9.26 25.38
N GLY A 661 22.59 -8.65 24.19
CA GLY A 661 23.18 -7.33 23.98
C GLY A 661 22.27 -6.15 24.37
N ASN A 662 20.96 -6.40 24.52
CA ASN A 662 19.98 -5.40 24.94
C ASN A 662 18.81 -6.06 25.68
N LYS A 663 18.86 -6.06 27.02
CA LYS A 663 17.85 -6.73 27.85
C LYS A 663 16.45 -6.10 27.79
N SER A 664 16.33 -4.88 27.25
CA SER A 664 15.05 -4.20 27.03
C SER A 664 14.40 -4.61 25.70
N GLN A 665 15.10 -5.37 24.86
CA GLN A 665 14.63 -5.91 23.60
C GLN A 665 14.37 -7.42 23.71
N LEU A 666 13.33 -7.91 23.03
CA LEU A 666 12.98 -9.33 22.99
C LEU A 666 13.56 -10.01 21.74
N CYS A 667 14.07 -11.23 21.83
CA CYS A 667 14.79 -11.98 20.81
C CYS A 667 14.33 -13.45 20.81
N GLY A 668 13.16 -13.70 20.23
CA GLY A 668 12.63 -15.05 20.06
C GLY A 668 12.20 -15.72 21.38
N GLY A 669 12.14 -17.04 21.34
CA GLY A 669 11.75 -17.93 22.44
C GLY A 669 12.01 -19.40 22.08
N SER A 670 11.60 -20.34 22.93
CA SER A 670 11.72 -21.78 22.61
C SER A 670 10.88 -22.12 21.38
N ASP A 671 11.53 -22.58 20.31
CA ASP A 671 10.93 -22.80 18.99
C ASP A 671 10.19 -21.56 18.44
N ARG A 672 10.69 -20.36 18.78
CA ARG A 672 10.10 -19.08 18.38
C ARG A 672 11.18 -18.14 17.90
N ILE A 673 10.91 -17.51 16.76
CA ILE A 673 11.81 -16.56 16.13
C ILE A 673 11.12 -15.21 15.95
N ASN A 674 11.79 -14.13 16.33
CA ASN A 674 11.36 -12.78 15.94
C ASN A 674 11.92 -12.48 14.57
N VAL A 675 11.06 -12.39 13.56
CA VAL A 675 11.46 -12.10 12.19
C VAL A 675 11.44 -10.60 11.97
N MET A 676 12.46 -10.11 11.28
CA MET A 676 12.62 -8.74 10.90
C MET A 676 12.87 -8.71 9.40
N MET A 677 12.27 -7.73 8.75
CA MET A 677 12.50 -7.44 7.35
C MET A 677 13.20 -6.11 7.25
N ARG A 678 14.21 -6.03 6.38
CA ARG A 678 14.79 -4.75 5.99
C ARG A 678 13.81 -3.99 5.08
N PRO A 679 13.35 -2.79 5.44
CA PRO A 679 12.79 -1.87 4.46
C PRO A 679 13.97 -1.17 3.82
N GLN A 680 14.36 -1.54 2.60
CA GLN A 680 15.24 -0.65 1.82
C GLN A 680 14.89 -0.66 0.34
N SER A 681 14.56 0.55 -0.15
CA SER A 681 15.26 1.24 -1.24
C SER A 681 16.28 0.39 -2.03
N ARG A 682 15.92 0.10 -3.27
CA ARG A 682 16.67 -0.75 -4.20
C ARG A 682 17.45 0.14 -5.15
N SER A 683 18.77 -0.06 -5.26
CA SER A 683 19.54 0.46 -6.40
C SER A 683 18.99 -0.19 -7.67
N LEU A 684 18.34 0.60 -8.52
CA LEU A 684 17.86 0.16 -9.82
C LEU A 684 18.97 0.14 -10.86
N GLY A 685 20.11 0.78 -10.56
CA GLY A 685 21.30 0.81 -11.39
C GLY A 685 21.37 2.06 -12.24
N CYS A 686 22.19 2.00 -13.29
CA CYS A 686 22.42 3.12 -14.17
C CYS A 686 21.38 3.18 -15.29
N TYR A 687 20.90 4.38 -15.60
CA TYR A 687 19.90 4.66 -16.63
C TYR A 687 20.39 5.75 -17.57
N SER A 688 19.90 5.74 -18.82
CA SER A 688 20.00 6.92 -19.68
C SER A 688 19.23 8.09 -19.06
N ASP A 689 19.73 9.31 -19.25
CA ASP A 689 19.05 10.53 -18.84
C ASP A 689 19.22 11.61 -19.91
N ASP A 690 18.12 12.06 -20.52
CA ASP A 690 18.12 13.11 -21.54
C ASP A 690 17.70 14.43 -20.88
N VAL A 691 18.48 15.50 -21.09
CA VAL A 691 18.19 16.81 -20.51
C VAL A 691 16.84 17.39 -20.92
N ASN A 692 16.30 16.97 -22.07
CA ASN A 692 14.99 17.37 -22.59
C ASN A 692 13.88 16.38 -22.21
N LYS A 693 14.23 15.19 -21.72
CA LYS A 693 13.32 14.10 -21.31
C LYS A 693 13.93 13.37 -20.11
N ARG A 694 13.90 14.04 -18.97
CA ARG A 694 14.54 13.54 -17.74
C ARG A 694 13.89 12.26 -17.26
N THR A 695 14.72 11.31 -16.85
CA THR A 695 14.30 10.03 -16.27
C THR A 695 13.72 10.20 -14.87
N LEU A 696 14.22 11.18 -14.13
CA LEU A 696 13.60 11.72 -12.90
C LEU A 696 13.46 13.22 -13.08
N ARG A 697 12.24 13.75 -13.07
CA ARG A 697 11.97 15.12 -13.56
C ARG A 697 12.31 16.19 -12.52
N TYR A 698 12.19 15.89 -11.24
CA TYR A 698 12.34 16.90 -10.19
C TYR A 698 13.78 16.96 -9.69
N ARG A 699 14.56 17.88 -10.25
CA ARG A 699 15.88 18.21 -9.69
C ARG A 699 15.70 18.87 -8.32
N VAL A 700 16.27 18.28 -7.27
CA VAL A 700 16.24 18.84 -5.93
C VAL A 700 17.58 19.47 -5.61
N ALA A 701 17.56 20.76 -5.29
CA ALA A 701 18.77 21.52 -4.97
C ALA A 701 19.27 21.18 -3.56
N ILE A 702 20.50 20.68 -3.47
CA ILE A 702 21.16 20.36 -2.21
C ILE A 702 22.33 21.32 -1.99
N ALA A 703 22.41 21.91 -0.80
CA ALA A 703 23.46 22.86 -0.46
C ALA A 703 24.85 22.21 -0.56
N ASN A 704 25.77 22.87 -1.28
CA ASN A 704 27.12 22.37 -1.54
C ASN A 704 27.20 21.02 -2.28
N GLU A 705 26.18 20.65 -3.07
CA GLU A 705 26.10 19.36 -3.80
C GLU A 705 27.40 18.96 -4.54
N THR A 706 28.12 19.92 -5.12
CA THR A 706 29.40 19.67 -5.82
C THR A 706 30.54 19.19 -4.91
N LYS A 707 30.35 19.21 -3.59
CA LYS A 707 31.32 18.76 -2.57
C LYS A 707 30.78 17.65 -1.66
N VAL A 708 29.47 17.57 -1.46
CA VAL A 708 28.87 16.69 -0.45
C VAL A 708 27.95 15.63 -1.02
N MET A 709 27.64 15.64 -2.32
CA MET A 709 26.68 14.69 -2.89
C MET A 709 27.14 13.25 -2.68
N THR A 710 26.19 12.42 -2.21
CA THR A 710 26.27 10.96 -2.18
C THR A 710 24.91 10.40 -2.61
N PRO A 711 24.82 9.12 -3.03
CA PRO A 711 23.54 8.55 -3.42
C PRO A 711 22.55 8.50 -2.25
N GLU A 712 23.03 8.25 -1.04
CA GLU A 712 22.21 8.23 0.18
C GLU A 712 21.73 9.64 0.56
N LEU A 713 22.54 10.67 0.36
CA LEU A 713 22.10 12.06 0.58
C LEU A 713 20.96 12.41 -0.38
N CYS A 714 21.08 12.04 -1.65
CA CYS A 714 20.01 12.22 -2.61
C CYS A 714 18.76 11.41 -2.24
N ARG A 715 18.93 10.13 -1.85
CA ARG A 715 17.83 9.28 -1.37
C ARG A 715 17.07 9.90 -0.21
N ASN A 716 17.76 10.27 0.86
CA ASN A 716 17.15 10.85 2.05
C ASN A 716 16.44 12.18 1.75
N THR A 717 17.01 12.96 0.84
CA THR A 717 16.40 14.21 0.39
C THR A 717 15.10 13.93 -0.36
N CYS A 718 15.10 13.00 -1.32
CA CYS A 718 13.90 12.65 -2.07
C CYS A 718 12.82 12.03 -1.17
N LEU A 719 13.20 11.13 -0.25
CA LEU A 719 12.29 10.49 0.70
C LEU A 719 11.64 11.51 1.64
N THR A 720 12.42 12.48 2.16
CA THR A 720 11.90 13.55 3.02
C THR A 720 10.93 14.48 2.27
N ASN A 721 11.10 14.60 0.95
CA ASN A 721 10.19 15.34 0.08
C ASN A 721 9.01 14.48 -0.43
N GLY A 722 8.86 13.25 0.06
CA GLY A 722 7.72 12.38 -0.22
C GLY A 722 7.81 11.60 -1.53
N PHE A 723 8.96 11.62 -2.21
CA PHE A 723 9.16 10.91 -3.46
C PHE A 723 9.48 9.43 -3.23
N ILE A 724 9.18 8.57 -4.21
CA ILE A 724 9.49 7.13 -4.14
C ILE A 724 10.69 6.69 -5.00
N TYR A 725 11.26 7.59 -5.81
CA TYR A 725 12.54 7.39 -6.50
C TYR A 725 13.49 8.56 -6.26
N SER A 726 14.78 8.23 -6.29
CA SER A 726 15.89 9.19 -6.33
C SER A 726 16.90 8.78 -7.37
N GLY A 727 17.68 9.74 -7.85
CA GLY A 727 18.77 9.46 -8.76
C GLY A 727 19.82 10.55 -8.74
N VAL A 728 21.07 10.13 -8.87
CA VAL A 728 22.22 11.03 -8.95
C VAL A 728 22.79 11.02 -10.35
N GLU A 729 22.87 12.21 -10.96
CA GLU A 729 23.40 12.42 -12.29
C GLU A 729 24.62 13.36 -12.26
N TYR A 730 25.49 13.24 -13.26
CA TYR A 730 26.59 14.16 -13.50
C TYR A 730 27.50 14.41 -12.27
N GLY A 731 27.74 13.37 -11.49
CA GLY A 731 28.61 13.35 -10.32
C GLY A 731 28.04 14.03 -9.07
N SER A 732 27.04 14.90 -9.17
CA SER A 732 26.59 15.70 -8.01
C SER A 732 25.13 16.13 -8.01
N GLN A 733 24.38 15.93 -9.09
CA GLN A 733 23.02 16.45 -9.20
C GLN A 733 22.02 15.42 -8.70
N CYS A 734 21.17 15.82 -7.75
CA CYS A 734 20.11 14.97 -7.24
C CYS A 734 18.78 15.24 -7.95
N PHE A 735 18.12 14.17 -8.36
CA PHE A 735 16.80 14.17 -8.95
C PHE A 735 15.90 13.21 -8.17
N CYS A 736 14.63 13.58 -8.06
CA CYS A 736 13.59 12.83 -7.39
C CYS A 736 12.39 12.72 -8.31
N ASP A 737 11.58 11.68 -8.14
CA ASP A 737 10.26 11.58 -8.76
C ASP A 737 9.49 10.44 -8.10
N ASP A 738 8.20 10.35 -8.39
CA ASP A 738 7.37 9.22 -7.96
C ASP A 738 7.34 8.10 -8.99
N GLU A 739 7.83 8.35 -10.20
CA GLU A 739 7.88 7.38 -11.29
C GLU A 739 9.13 7.61 -12.14
N LEU A 740 9.54 6.60 -12.92
CA LEU A 740 10.62 6.74 -13.89
C LEU A 740 10.04 7.19 -15.23
N TYR A 741 10.50 8.33 -15.75
CA TYR A 741 9.96 8.96 -16.96
C TYR A 741 10.83 8.77 -18.21
N GLY A 742 10.22 8.99 -19.37
CA GLY A 742 10.84 9.37 -20.65
C GLY A 742 12.20 8.74 -20.98
N THR A 743 12.21 7.64 -21.74
CA THR A 743 13.42 7.09 -22.43
C THR A 743 14.60 6.66 -21.56
N GLY A 744 14.51 6.77 -20.23
CA GLY A 744 15.47 6.20 -19.29
C GLY A 744 15.41 4.68 -19.30
N ALA A 745 16.25 4.03 -20.09
CA ALA A 745 16.46 2.59 -20.08
C ALA A 745 17.68 2.25 -19.22
N PRO A 746 17.75 1.04 -18.64
CA PRO A 746 18.98 0.54 -18.03
C PRO A 746 20.16 0.73 -19.00
N ALA A 747 21.19 1.41 -18.53
CA ALA A 747 22.34 1.80 -19.32
C ALA A 747 23.64 1.45 -18.60
N SER A 748 24.74 1.50 -19.33
CA SER A 748 26.08 1.58 -18.76
C SER A 748 26.58 3.03 -18.83
N GLY A 749 27.64 3.36 -18.08
CA GLY A 749 28.27 4.68 -18.14
C GLY A 749 28.01 5.60 -16.94
N CYS A 750 27.36 5.11 -15.89
CA CYS A 750 27.41 5.75 -14.58
C CYS A 750 28.76 5.42 -13.95
N THR A 751 29.75 6.29 -14.15
CA THR A 751 31.13 6.07 -13.71
C THR A 751 31.69 7.24 -12.93
N MET A 752 30.92 8.31 -12.75
CA MET A 752 31.37 9.47 -12.00
C MET A 752 31.33 9.17 -10.50
N ALA A 753 32.47 9.34 -9.84
CA ALA A 753 32.55 9.24 -8.39
C ALA A 753 31.77 10.38 -7.72
N CYS A 754 31.11 10.08 -6.61
CA CYS A 754 30.42 11.09 -5.83
C CYS A 754 31.43 11.98 -5.06
N PRO A 755 31.22 13.31 -4.98
CA PRO A 755 32.13 14.21 -4.29
C PRO A 755 32.10 14.05 -2.76
N GLY A 756 30.98 13.60 -2.18
CA GLY A 756 30.86 13.26 -0.76
C GLY A 756 31.29 11.83 -0.41
N ASP A 757 31.46 10.96 -1.41
CA ASP A 757 31.92 9.58 -1.25
C ASP A 757 32.57 9.07 -2.54
N GLY A 758 33.90 9.12 -2.61
CA GLY A 758 34.66 8.72 -3.80
C GLY A 758 34.55 7.24 -4.17
N ALA A 759 34.02 6.39 -3.28
CA ALA A 759 33.76 4.98 -3.57
C ALA A 759 32.37 4.74 -4.19
N ALA A 760 31.46 5.72 -4.10
CA ALA A 760 30.12 5.64 -4.65
C ALA A 760 30.02 6.24 -6.06
N VAL A 761 29.03 5.77 -6.83
CA VAL A 761 28.77 6.19 -8.21
C VAL A 761 27.58 7.16 -8.25
N CYS A 762 27.80 8.38 -8.73
CA CYS A 762 26.81 9.44 -8.87
C CYS A 762 26.53 9.75 -10.35
N GLY A 763 26.14 8.72 -11.09
CA GLY A 763 25.76 8.87 -12.49
C GLY A 763 26.94 9.10 -13.45
N GLY A 764 26.65 9.78 -14.55
CA GLY A 764 27.57 10.08 -15.65
C GLY A 764 26.99 11.17 -16.56
N SER A 765 27.63 11.43 -17.71
CA SER A 765 27.08 12.37 -18.70
C SER A 765 25.85 11.75 -19.36
N SER A 766 24.68 12.36 -19.19
CA SER A 766 23.40 11.83 -19.67
C SER A 766 23.11 10.43 -19.12
N ARG A 767 23.56 10.18 -17.89
CA ARG A 767 23.46 8.89 -17.19
C ARG A 767 23.13 9.14 -15.73
N ILE A 768 22.02 8.61 -15.27
CA ILE A 768 21.56 8.79 -13.89
C ILE A 768 21.61 7.44 -13.17
N ASN A 769 22.15 7.43 -11.95
CA ASN A 769 22.17 6.23 -11.12
C ASN A 769 20.96 6.28 -10.17
N ILE A 770 20.02 5.35 -10.33
CA ILE A 770 18.66 5.41 -9.75
C ILE A 770 18.51 4.46 -8.56
N TYR A 771 17.72 4.89 -7.59
CA TYR A 771 17.32 4.12 -6.42
C TYR A 771 15.81 4.27 -6.20
N SER A 772 15.10 3.17 -5.95
CA SER A 772 13.79 3.24 -5.28
C SER A 772 14.00 3.62 -3.82
N LEU A 773 13.02 4.25 -3.17
CA LEU A 773 13.11 4.76 -1.78
C LEU A 773 12.31 3.94 -0.79
#